data_AF-A0AAN6N803-F1
#
_entry.id   AF-A0AAN6N803-F1
#
_cell.length_a   1.000
_cell.length_b   1.000
_cell.length_c   1.000
_cell.angle_alpha   90.00
_cell.angle_beta   90.00
_cell.angle_gamma   90.00
#
_symmetry.space_group_name_H-M   'P 1'
#
loop_
_entity.id
_entity.type
_entity.pdbx_description
1 polymer ?
#
loop_
_entity_poly.entity_id
_entity_poly.type
_entity_poly.pdbx_seq_one_letter_code
_entity_poly.pdbx_strand_id
1 'polypeptide(L)'
;MLFDRRVVAGVAGLLASASTARAATCTSDLMVDNFTKWTSGTNSLGSQNGDDGSMTSIAASAGQVSFIPKSDTSYFYESFACQQAVTNGYGGLRFTIQGPTGASVGLELQSTANCNTTGNYTSSYNVISGLTGQRQTITLPLTGFDNNPNYDAIIGLVWSEWSAPGSTWLLGNITFVCGTVTPPATTTVPTTTVQPTTSPTTTSVAPPVSSCSNLLIDDWESQSRLTFLGYNSMKQSSSDDGTMASIVVSGHRVMLTPTDTDSYFYSQFGCLDTKGQYGGISFRIRAARGTTFAVTVGTFAACSSQNTPKTITMTTSQLKWTFDGTERLYWFPFSIFTGLDTTKLDMIYFSNFNAAVILGPMSFYCGTTATEYVVPAVASAAVSAPTARETSSVTVSTANAFVIDTFTNKDTNTLGQWHGGDDGMTVTFGNKMITIRTNDSDLGWNTQLGAECTDMSAYSGAYLHVAYSGNNKFSIAMQQHNAACNDSIQPYPETWDSLEVARYASASDIYMPIDHFHINLTRSIGFNLRGFYTNDPTYITKIEIVDSVPAGWVVPSKLPSGRLVFSCTRPNSFAFAIDDGEPKYAQRVMEIVKAAEIPVTFFTVGLPLLDPTTNLSTIYREMAAKGHQIAMHSYTHPKMEGLPDTASIDWEYNNDIGAVKQVFNGFHTNYFRPPFGTEGARMRQRLAATLNDPNPYIIQWSIDVEDWIWAMTSTPEKQLAAFKRDLAKGGNLVVMHYLYNTTVEYLPEFIKLAKATGKQLMRVDQCMEDPNAPPLP
;
A
#
# COMPACT_ATOMS: atom_id res chain seq x y z
N MET A 1 -66.55 18.30 -3.12
CA MET A 1 -66.96 19.67 -3.52
C MET A 1 -66.15 20.01 -4.77
N LEU A 2 -66.71 19.94 -6.00
CA LEU A 2 -67.48 21.00 -6.70
C LEU A 2 -66.66 22.32 -6.70
N PHE A 3 -66.20 22.97 -7.77
CA PHE A 3 -66.53 23.16 -9.21
C PHE A 3 -65.21 23.59 -9.92
N ASP A 4 -64.85 23.21 -11.15
CA ASP A 4 -65.30 23.57 -12.52
C ASP A 4 -65.15 25.05 -13.02
N ARG A 5 -64.23 25.21 -14.00
CA ARG A 5 -64.12 26.16 -15.15
C ARG A 5 -64.07 27.71 -14.97
N ARG A 6 -63.04 28.35 -15.55
CA ARG A 6 -63.01 29.02 -16.90
C ARG A 6 -61.65 29.72 -17.18
N VAL A 7 -60.94 29.42 -18.29
CA VAL A 7 -60.74 30.18 -19.57
C VAL A 7 -60.04 31.56 -19.39
N VAL A 8 -58.89 31.88 -20.01
CA VAL A 8 -58.68 32.45 -21.38
C VAL A 8 -57.18 32.57 -21.73
N ALA A 9 -56.85 32.27 -23.01
CA ALA A 9 -55.79 32.71 -23.97
C ALA A 9 -54.44 33.29 -23.46
N GLY A 10 -53.28 33.14 -24.09
CA GLY A 10 -52.76 32.59 -25.35
C GLY A 10 -51.22 32.83 -25.31
N VAL A 11 -50.36 32.15 -26.06
CA VAL A 11 -49.78 32.64 -27.33
C VAL A 11 -48.62 31.69 -27.71
N ALA A 12 -48.60 31.31 -29.00
CA ALA A 12 -47.47 30.85 -29.84
C ALA A 12 -46.50 29.77 -29.33
N GLY A 13 -46.72 28.52 -29.74
CA GLY A 13 -45.68 27.49 -29.83
C GLY A 13 -45.31 27.24 -31.29
N LEU A 14 -44.06 27.55 -31.67
CA LEU A 14 -43.45 27.10 -32.92
C LEU A 14 -43.21 25.59 -32.86
N LEU A 15 -43.46 24.93 -34.00
CA LEU A 15 -43.20 23.53 -34.28
C LEU A 15 -41.75 23.13 -33.99
N ALA A 16 -41.56 22.10 -33.16
CA ALA A 16 -40.42 21.21 -33.25
C ALA A 16 -40.94 19.77 -33.33
N SER A 17 -40.62 19.13 -34.45
CA SER A 17 -40.93 17.75 -34.81
C SER A 17 -40.56 16.75 -33.72
N ALA A 18 -41.55 15.98 -33.25
CA ALA A 18 -41.32 14.73 -32.54
C ALA A 18 -40.73 13.71 -33.53
N SER A 19 -39.42 13.47 -33.43
CA SER A 19 -38.83 12.22 -33.94
C SER A 19 -38.90 11.19 -32.80
N THR A 20 -39.82 10.25 -32.95
CA THR A 20 -39.86 9.03 -32.15
C THR A 20 -38.80 8.08 -32.71
N ALA A 21 -37.57 8.16 -32.18
CA ALA A 21 -36.60 7.09 -32.38
C ALA A 21 -36.89 5.97 -31.36
N ARG A 22 -37.59 4.92 -31.81
CA ARG A 22 -37.64 3.63 -31.11
C ARG A 22 -36.23 3.01 -31.09
N ALA A 23 -35.90 2.41 -29.95
CA ALA A 23 -34.64 1.79 -29.56
C ALA A 23 -34.01 0.89 -30.64
N ALA A 24 -32.67 0.92 -30.75
CA ALA A 24 -31.96 -0.17 -31.39
C ALA A 24 -32.19 -1.42 -30.54
N THR A 25 -33.01 -2.32 -31.04
CA THR A 25 -33.23 -3.61 -30.41
C THR A 25 -32.26 -4.56 -31.09
N CYS A 26 -31.28 -5.08 -30.35
CA CYS A 26 -30.40 -6.15 -30.81
C CYS A 26 -31.21 -7.26 -31.51
N THR A 27 -30.59 -7.93 -32.48
CA THR A 27 -31.22 -9.05 -33.20
C THR A 27 -30.60 -10.41 -32.83
N SER A 28 -29.47 -10.39 -32.13
CA SER A 28 -28.77 -11.57 -31.60
C SER A 28 -27.84 -11.17 -30.45
N ASP A 29 -27.42 -12.15 -29.65
CA ASP A 29 -26.38 -11.97 -28.63
C ASP A 29 -25.07 -11.50 -29.26
N LEU A 30 -24.29 -10.70 -28.52
CA LEU A 30 -22.96 -10.24 -28.93
C LEU A 30 -21.89 -11.05 -28.21
N MET A 31 -21.08 -11.78 -28.97
CA MET A 31 -19.96 -12.56 -28.45
C MET A 31 -18.77 -11.65 -28.12
N VAL A 32 -18.46 -11.52 -26.83
CA VAL A 32 -17.26 -10.83 -26.34
C VAL A 32 -16.06 -11.74 -26.54
N ASP A 33 -16.12 -12.96 -26.01
CA ASP A 33 -15.09 -13.96 -26.26
C ASP A 33 -15.60 -15.39 -26.27
N ASN A 34 -15.05 -16.22 -27.14
CA ASN A 34 -15.21 -17.66 -27.18
C ASN A 34 -13.85 -18.38 -27.04
N PHE A 35 -12.79 -17.64 -26.71
CA PHE A 35 -11.42 -18.10 -26.49
C PHE A 35 -10.76 -18.82 -27.67
N THR A 36 -11.36 -18.82 -28.87
CA THR A 36 -10.75 -19.41 -30.07
C THR A 36 -9.55 -18.60 -30.58
N LYS A 37 -9.46 -17.33 -30.17
CA LYS A 37 -8.38 -16.40 -30.53
C LYS A 37 -7.38 -16.15 -29.40
N TRP A 38 -7.46 -16.92 -28.32
CA TRP A 38 -6.58 -16.79 -27.14
C TRP A 38 -5.09 -16.70 -27.48
N THR A 39 -4.60 -17.55 -28.38
CA THR A 39 -3.18 -17.56 -28.78
C THR A 39 -2.74 -16.28 -29.49
N SER A 40 -3.68 -15.48 -29.99
CA SER A 40 -3.42 -14.17 -30.59
C SER A 40 -3.59 -13.01 -29.61
N GLY A 41 -3.89 -13.29 -28.33
CA GLY A 41 -4.12 -12.28 -27.30
C GLY A 41 -5.31 -11.36 -27.60
N THR A 42 -6.29 -11.85 -28.36
CA THR A 42 -7.50 -11.10 -28.68
C THR A 42 -8.75 -11.92 -28.46
N ASN A 43 -9.84 -11.21 -28.14
CA ASN A 43 -11.17 -11.77 -27.99
C ASN A 43 -11.95 -11.78 -29.31
N SER A 44 -13.21 -12.21 -29.25
CA SER A 44 -14.06 -12.32 -30.44
C SER A 44 -14.40 -10.97 -31.08
N LEU A 45 -14.30 -9.89 -30.32
CA LEU A 45 -14.44 -8.50 -30.80
C LEU A 45 -13.14 -7.92 -31.37
N GLY A 46 -12.02 -8.66 -31.30
CA GLY A 46 -10.72 -8.24 -31.82
C GLY A 46 -9.96 -7.28 -30.91
N SER A 47 -10.32 -7.23 -29.63
CA SER A 47 -9.66 -6.44 -28.59
C SER A 47 -8.92 -7.35 -27.61
N GLN A 48 -8.05 -6.79 -26.77
CA GLN A 48 -7.14 -7.60 -25.95
C GLN A 48 -7.88 -8.35 -24.85
N ASN A 49 -7.51 -9.61 -24.67
CA ASN A 49 -7.82 -10.42 -23.51
C ASN A 49 -6.51 -10.93 -22.90
N GLY A 50 -6.52 -11.23 -21.61
CA GLY A 50 -5.31 -11.75 -20.99
C GLY A 50 -5.39 -11.85 -19.48
N ASP A 51 -4.30 -12.32 -18.91
CA ASP A 51 -3.97 -12.11 -17.51
C ASP A 51 -2.73 -11.21 -17.42
N ASP A 52 -2.44 -10.72 -16.23
CA ASP A 52 -1.24 -9.96 -15.87
C ASP A 52 -0.08 -10.88 -15.43
N GLY A 53 -0.13 -12.15 -15.80
CA GLY A 53 0.78 -13.17 -15.29
C GLY A 53 0.49 -13.58 -13.85
N SER A 54 -0.59 -13.12 -13.22
CA SER A 54 -1.01 -13.58 -11.89
C SER A 54 -1.59 -15.00 -11.89
N MET A 55 -1.79 -15.63 -13.04
CA MET A 55 -2.14 -17.05 -13.12
C MET A 55 -0.89 -17.93 -13.00
N THR A 56 -0.96 -18.97 -12.15
CA THR A 56 0.10 -20.00 -12.03
C THR A 56 0.24 -20.78 -13.34
N SER A 57 -0.89 -21.00 -14.00
CA SER A 57 -0.97 -21.55 -15.35
C SER A 57 -2.24 -21.04 -16.01
N ILE A 58 -2.18 -20.74 -17.31
CA ILE A 58 -3.35 -20.43 -18.13
C ILE A 58 -3.19 -21.09 -19.50
N ALA A 59 -4.25 -21.74 -19.98
CA ALA A 59 -4.25 -22.36 -21.29
C ALA A 59 -5.66 -22.38 -21.87
N ALA A 60 -5.81 -21.96 -23.13
CA ALA A 60 -7.06 -22.11 -23.85
C ALA A 60 -7.08 -23.39 -24.68
N SER A 61 -8.18 -24.11 -24.61
CA SER A 61 -8.45 -25.27 -25.47
C SER A 61 -9.95 -25.43 -25.68
N ALA A 62 -10.36 -25.81 -26.90
CA ALA A 62 -11.76 -26.11 -27.24
C ALA A 62 -12.77 -24.99 -26.88
N GLY A 63 -12.39 -23.72 -27.07
CA GLY A 63 -13.30 -22.57 -26.90
C GLY A 63 -13.53 -22.13 -25.45
N GLN A 64 -12.56 -22.39 -24.58
CA GLN A 64 -12.55 -21.99 -23.18
C GLN A 64 -11.11 -21.83 -22.70
N VAL A 65 -10.93 -21.08 -21.61
CA VAL A 65 -9.66 -20.92 -20.92
C VAL A 65 -9.69 -21.66 -19.58
N SER A 66 -8.66 -22.47 -19.34
CA SER A 66 -8.41 -23.16 -18.08
C SER A 66 -7.24 -22.49 -17.38
N PHE A 67 -7.40 -22.13 -16.11
CA PHE A 67 -6.36 -21.43 -15.38
C PHE A 67 -6.34 -21.80 -13.89
N ILE A 68 -5.23 -21.45 -13.24
CA ILE A 68 -5.02 -21.62 -11.80
C ILE A 68 -4.57 -20.27 -11.24
N PRO A 69 -5.43 -19.52 -10.52
CA PRO A 69 -5.05 -18.26 -9.88
C PRO A 69 -3.90 -18.45 -8.87
N LYS A 70 -2.91 -17.56 -8.82
CA LYS A 70 -1.85 -17.59 -7.77
C LYS A 70 -2.39 -17.15 -6.41
N SER A 71 -3.32 -16.19 -6.43
CA SER A 71 -3.96 -15.56 -5.28
C SER A 71 -5.41 -15.21 -5.62
N ASP A 72 -6.17 -14.78 -4.62
CA ASP A 72 -7.49 -14.19 -4.80
C ASP A 72 -7.46 -12.90 -5.64
N THR A 73 -6.35 -12.14 -5.59
CA THR A 73 -6.12 -10.93 -6.40
C THR A 73 -5.68 -11.20 -7.84
N SER A 74 -5.45 -12.47 -8.21
CA SER A 74 -5.13 -12.79 -9.60
C SER A 74 -6.30 -12.43 -10.50
N TYR A 75 -6.04 -11.92 -11.70
CA TYR A 75 -7.14 -11.47 -12.55
C TYR A 75 -6.98 -11.89 -14.01
N PHE A 76 -8.13 -12.02 -14.64
CA PHE A 76 -8.30 -12.25 -16.05
C PHE A 76 -9.18 -11.15 -16.61
N TYR A 77 -8.81 -10.52 -17.73
CA TYR A 77 -9.54 -9.39 -18.28
C TYR A 77 -9.92 -9.57 -19.74
N GLU A 78 -11.02 -8.90 -20.10
CA GLU A 78 -11.52 -8.68 -21.44
C GLU A 78 -11.62 -7.18 -21.65
N SER A 79 -10.83 -6.63 -22.58
CA SER A 79 -11.03 -5.27 -23.06
C SER A 79 -11.80 -5.29 -24.38
N PHE A 80 -12.61 -4.27 -24.64
CA PHE A 80 -13.27 -4.14 -25.93
C PHE A 80 -13.62 -2.69 -26.24
N ALA A 81 -13.80 -2.41 -27.54
CA ALA A 81 -14.36 -1.16 -27.98
C ALA A 81 -15.68 -0.90 -27.25
N CYS A 82 -15.90 0.36 -26.88
CA CYS A 82 -17.01 0.74 -26.03
C CYS A 82 -18.38 0.21 -26.52
N GLN A 83 -19.08 -0.49 -25.64
CA GLN A 83 -20.39 -1.09 -25.92
C GLN A 83 -21.50 -0.23 -25.32
N GLN A 84 -22.37 0.25 -26.22
CA GLN A 84 -23.62 0.91 -25.85
C GLN A 84 -24.70 -0.13 -25.53
N ALA A 85 -24.55 -0.86 -24.42
CA ALA A 85 -25.28 -2.11 -24.22
C ALA A 85 -26.80 -1.93 -24.12
N VAL A 86 -27.28 -0.92 -23.39
CA VAL A 86 -28.72 -0.65 -23.20
C VAL A 86 -29.34 -0.04 -24.46
N THR A 87 -28.67 0.92 -25.09
CA THR A 87 -29.05 1.54 -26.35
C THR A 87 -29.17 0.50 -27.45
N ASN A 88 -28.29 -0.50 -27.47
CA ASN A 88 -28.32 -1.61 -28.41
C ASN A 88 -29.26 -2.77 -27.98
N GLY A 89 -29.92 -2.67 -26.83
CA GLY A 89 -30.93 -3.64 -26.39
C GLY A 89 -30.39 -4.90 -25.70
N TYR A 90 -29.13 -4.93 -25.26
CA TYR A 90 -28.59 -6.01 -24.45
C TYR A 90 -29.01 -5.84 -22.98
N GLY A 91 -29.57 -6.89 -22.39
CA GLY A 91 -30.09 -6.84 -21.01
C GLY A 91 -29.17 -7.44 -19.95
N GLY A 92 -28.09 -8.12 -20.35
CA GLY A 92 -27.20 -8.80 -19.41
C GLY A 92 -25.92 -9.34 -20.02
N LEU A 93 -25.09 -9.93 -19.18
CA LEU A 93 -23.91 -10.69 -19.53
C LEU A 93 -24.15 -12.17 -19.26
N ARG A 94 -23.71 -13.04 -20.16
CA ARG A 94 -23.77 -14.49 -19.98
C ARG A 94 -22.41 -15.09 -20.26
N PHE A 95 -21.92 -15.89 -19.31
CA PHE A 95 -20.70 -16.65 -19.46
C PHE A 95 -20.76 -18.03 -18.85
N THR A 96 -19.88 -18.92 -19.29
CA THR A 96 -19.80 -20.28 -18.75
C THR A 96 -18.62 -20.36 -17.80
N ILE A 97 -18.82 -20.91 -16.61
CA ILE A 97 -17.77 -21.03 -15.61
C ILE A 97 -17.81 -22.41 -14.93
N GLN A 98 -16.65 -22.92 -14.55
CA GLN A 98 -16.49 -24.04 -13.64
C GLN A 98 -15.38 -23.71 -12.65
N GLY A 99 -15.71 -23.73 -11.37
CA GLY A 99 -14.77 -23.64 -10.25
C GLY A 99 -15.15 -24.67 -9.18
N PRO A 100 -14.39 -24.78 -8.08
CA PRO A 100 -14.68 -25.73 -7.01
C PRO A 100 -16.10 -25.58 -6.44
N THR A 101 -16.67 -26.67 -5.91
CA THR A 101 -18.00 -26.63 -5.28
C THR A 101 -18.03 -25.64 -4.12
N GLY A 102 -19.01 -24.73 -4.12
CA GLY A 102 -19.19 -23.68 -3.12
C GLY A 102 -18.37 -22.41 -3.39
N ALA A 103 -17.48 -22.40 -4.38
CA ALA A 103 -16.62 -21.25 -4.68
C ALA A 103 -17.40 -20.04 -5.23
N SER A 104 -16.79 -18.87 -5.12
CA SER A 104 -17.18 -17.59 -5.72
C SER A 104 -16.06 -16.93 -6.52
N VAL A 105 -16.46 -16.01 -7.40
CA VAL A 105 -15.58 -15.15 -8.23
C VAL A 105 -16.23 -13.75 -8.37
N GLY A 106 -15.41 -12.71 -8.34
CA GLY A 106 -15.81 -11.34 -8.64
C GLY A 106 -15.75 -11.05 -10.15
N LEU A 107 -16.75 -10.32 -10.65
CA LEU A 107 -16.76 -9.77 -12.01
C LEU A 107 -16.88 -8.25 -11.93
N GLU A 108 -15.83 -7.57 -12.37
CA GLU A 108 -15.80 -6.14 -12.61
C GLU A 108 -16.31 -5.82 -14.02
N LEU A 109 -17.11 -4.78 -14.12
CA LEU A 109 -17.54 -4.14 -15.35
C LEU A 109 -16.97 -2.72 -15.36
N GLN A 110 -16.10 -2.47 -16.33
CA GLN A 110 -15.46 -1.17 -16.51
C GLN A 110 -16.29 -0.35 -17.48
N SER A 111 -16.77 0.81 -17.03
CA SER A 111 -17.53 1.74 -17.87
C SER A 111 -16.96 3.14 -17.80
N THR A 112 -17.10 3.90 -18.88
CA THR A 112 -16.66 5.29 -18.92
C THR A 112 -17.87 6.23 -18.87
N ALA A 113 -17.64 7.54 -18.78
CA ALA A 113 -18.75 8.51 -18.76
C ALA A 113 -19.60 8.47 -20.07
N ASN A 114 -19.01 8.05 -21.18
CA ASN A 114 -19.63 7.81 -22.49
C ASN A 114 -18.60 7.14 -23.41
N CYS A 115 -19.03 6.54 -24.52
CA CYS A 115 -18.12 5.86 -25.45
C CYS A 115 -17.05 6.71 -26.14
N ASN A 116 -17.05 8.03 -25.95
CA ASN A 116 -16.03 8.92 -26.46
C ASN A 116 -14.98 9.30 -25.40
N THR A 117 -15.14 8.83 -24.16
CA THR A 117 -14.24 9.09 -23.03
C THR A 117 -13.11 8.06 -23.03
N THR A 118 -11.85 8.52 -23.06
CA THR A 118 -10.65 7.66 -23.07
C THR A 118 -9.79 7.86 -21.83
N GLY A 119 -9.35 6.77 -21.19
CA GLY A 119 -8.35 6.76 -20.11
C GLY A 119 -8.90 6.83 -18.68
N ASN A 120 -10.16 7.25 -18.49
CA ASN A 120 -10.84 7.25 -17.19
C ASN A 120 -12.06 6.33 -17.26
N TYR A 121 -12.03 5.23 -16.52
CA TYR A 121 -13.19 4.35 -16.33
C TYR A 121 -13.53 4.25 -14.84
N THR A 122 -14.78 3.90 -14.58
CA THR A 122 -15.30 3.54 -13.27
C THR A 122 -15.58 2.05 -13.27
N SER A 123 -15.14 1.40 -12.20
CA SER A 123 -15.37 -0.02 -11.96
C SER A 123 -16.70 -0.23 -11.24
N SER A 124 -17.41 -1.28 -11.63
CA SER A 124 -18.64 -1.72 -10.96
C SER A 124 -18.64 -3.23 -10.88
N TYR A 125 -19.06 -3.79 -9.75
CA TYR A 125 -18.77 -5.19 -9.42
C TYR A 125 -20.05 -6.02 -9.24
N ASN A 126 -19.94 -7.31 -9.56
CA ASN A 126 -20.92 -8.33 -9.21
C ASN A 126 -20.20 -9.62 -8.79
N VAL A 127 -20.66 -10.27 -7.72
CA VAL A 127 -20.06 -11.52 -7.23
C VAL A 127 -20.93 -12.71 -7.60
N ILE A 128 -20.34 -13.69 -8.29
CA ILE A 128 -20.96 -14.98 -8.56
C ILE A 128 -20.55 -15.93 -7.44
N SER A 129 -21.51 -16.46 -6.68
CA SER A 129 -21.25 -17.35 -5.54
C SER A 129 -22.00 -18.67 -5.65
N GLY A 130 -21.57 -19.68 -4.89
CA GLY A 130 -22.25 -20.96 -4.81
C GLY A 130 -22.08 -21.83 -6.06
N LEU A 131 -20.88 -21.83 -6.66
CA LEU A 131 -20.61 -22.68 -7.83
C LEU A 131 -20.82 -24.16 -7.52
N THR A 132 -21.35 -24.94 -8.47
CA THR A 132 -21.77 -26.33 -8.21
C THR A 132 -20.62 -27.35 -8.29
N GLY A 133 -19.40 -26.92 -8.62
CA GLY A 133 -18.28 -27.82 -8.98
C GLY A 133 -18.35 -28.33 -10.43
N GLN A 134 -19.52 -28.22 -11.06
CA GLN A 134 -19.76 -28.57 -12.45
C GLN A 134 -19.77 -27.32 -13.34
N ARG A 135 -19.55 -27.52 -14.63
CA ARG A 135 -19.66 -26.43 -15.61
C ARG A 135 -21.09 -25.91 -15.65
N GLN A 136 -21.25 -24.60 -15.49
CA GLN A 136 -22.54 -23.94 -15.50
C GLN A 136 -22.51 -22.60 -16.23
N THR A 137 -23.64 -22.24 -16.81
CA THR A 137 -23.81 -20.96 -17.49
C THR A 137 -24.46 -19.96 -16.53
N ILE A 138 -23.76 -18.86 -16.30
CA ILE A 138 -24.23 -17.75 -15.49
C ILE A 138 -24.77 -16.68 -16.42
N THR A 139 -25.97 -16.18 -16.14
CA THR A 139 -26.56 -15.03 -16.83
C THR A 139 -26.86 -13.94 -15.79
N LEU A 140 -26.16 -12.81 -15.88
CA LEU A 140 -26.30 -11.67 -14.98
C LEU A 140 -27.04 -10.55 -15.71
N PRO A 141 -28.12 -9.98 -15.15
CA PRO A 141 -28.69 -8.75 -15.69
C PRO A 141 -27.67 -7.62 -15.56
N LEU A 142 -27.63 -6.67 -16.51
CA LEU A 142 -26.74 -5.51 -16.41
C LEU A 142 -26.99 -4.72 -15.12
N THR A 143 -28.25 -4.64 -14.67
CA THR A 143 -28.62 -4.01 -13.39
C THR A 143 -28.11 -4.73 -12.14
N GLY A 144 -27.41 -5.87 -12.29
CA GLY A 144 -26.83 -6.62 -11.19
C GLY A 144 -25.49 -6.06 -10.70
N PHE A 145 -24.84 -5.17 -11.46
CA PHE A 145 -23.58 -4.54 -11.07
C PHE A 145 -23.83 -3.36 -10.13
N ASP A 146 -22.98 -3.21 -9.10
CA ASP A 146 -23.08 -2.13 -8.13
C ASP A 146 -22.83 -0.74 -8.75
N ASN A 147 -23.08 0.33 -8.00
CA ASN A 147 -22.75 1.71 -8.41
C ASN A 147 -23.40 2.24 -9.72
N ASN A 148 -24.30 1.47 -10.36
CA ASN A 148 -24.99 1.80 -11.62
C ASN A 148 -24.03 2.31 -12.70
N PRO A 149 -23.15 1.44 -13.26
CA PRO A 149 -22.22 1.83 -14.30
C PRO A 149 -22.94 2.39 -15.50
N ASN A 150 -22.23 3.15 -16.33
CA ASN A 150 -22.77 3.55 -17.61
C ASN A 150 -22.85 2.31 -18.52
N TYR A 151 -24.02 1.66 -18.53
CA TYR A 151 -24.29 0.50 -19.36
C TYR A 151 -24.24 0.80 -20.86
N ASP A 152 -24.26 2.08 -21.23
CA ASP A 152 -24.05 2.52 -22.61
C ASP A 152 -22.61 2.98 -22.89
N ALA A 153 -21.69 2.65 -21.99
CA ALA A 153 -20.28 2.94 -22.16
C ALA A 153 -19.34 1.88 -21.57
N ILE A 154 -19.66 0.60 -21.75
CA ILE A 154 -18.88 -0.51 -21.18
C ILE A 154 -17.66 -0.77 -22.04
N ILE A 155 -16.47 -0.79 -21.45
CA ILE A 155 -15.20 -0.95 -22.17
C ILE A 155 -14.40 -2.20 -21.78
N GLY A 156 -14.79 -2.87 -20.70
CA GLY A 156 -14.08 -4.06 -20.27
C GLY A 156 -14.79 -4.82 -19.18
N LEU A 157 -14.35 -6.06 -19.00
CA LEU A 157 -14.77 -6.98 -17.96
C LEU A 157 -13.52 -7.59 -17.30
N VAL A 158 -13.49 -7.69 -15.98
CA VAL A 158 -12.38 -8.33 -15.26
C VAL A 158 -12.93 -9.35 -14.30
N TRP A 159 -12.42 -10.58 -14.37
CA TRP A 159 -12.67 -11.62 -13.38
C TRP A 159 -11.52 -11.67 -12.40
N SER A 160 -11.82 -11.49 -11.13
CA SER A 160 -10.87 -11.45 -10.01
C SER A 160 -11.55 -11.99 -8.75
N GLU A 161 -10.91 -11.85 -7.58
CA GLU A 161 -11.48 -12.26 -6.29
C GLU A 161 -11.82 -13.76 -6.25
N TRP A 162 -10.92 -14.60 -6.78
CA TRP A 162 -11.10 -16.04 -6.82
C TRP A 162 -11.04 -16.61 -5.40
N SER A 163 -12.18 -17.05 -4.85
CA SER A 163 -12.26 -17.61 -3.49
C SER A 163 -11.49 -18.93 -3.27
N ALA A 164 -10.99 -19.55 -4.34
CA ALA A 164 -10.21 -20.78 -4.29
C ALA A 164 -8.96 -20.67 -5.19
N PRO A 165 -7.97 -19.83 -4.82
CA PRO A 165 -6.72 -19.74 -5.55
C PRO A 165 -5.93 -21.06 -5.43
N GLY A 166 -5.11 -21.37 -6.43
CA GLY A 166 -4.41 -22.66 -6.53
C GLY A 166 -5.28 -23.83 -7.03
N SER A 167 -6.61 -23.65 -7.17
CA SER A 167 -7.50 -24.63 -7.81
C SER A 167 -7.68 -24.35 -9.30
N THR A 168 -8.08 -25.37 -10.07
CA THR A 168 -8.36 -25.20 -11.50
C THR A 168 -9.73 -24.56 -11.72
N TRP A 169 -9.75 -23.50 -12.51
CA TRP A 169 -10.93 -22.80 -12.99
C TRP A 169 -11.04 -22.91 -14.50
N LEU A 170 -12.27 -22.87 -15.01
CA LEU A 170 -12.58 -22.78 -16.42
C LEU A 170 -13.51 -21.62 -16.66
N LEU A 171 -13.19 -20.80 -17.66
CA LEU A 171 -14.07 -19.76 -18.18
C LEU A 171 -14.28 -20.01 -19.69
N GLY A 172 -15.53 -19.95 -20.12
CA GLY A 172 -15.95 -20.14 -21.51
C GLY A 172 -16.85 -19.01 -21.97
N ASN A 173 -17.33 -19.09 -23.21
CA ASN A 173 -18.12 -18.07 -23.94
C ASN A 173 -18.66 -16.91 -23.11
N ILE A 174 -18.15 -15.70 -23.30
CA ILE A 174 -18.62 -14.46 -22.70
C ILE A 174 -19.47 -13.70 -23.73
N THR A 175 -20.70 -13.37 -23.39
CA THR A 175 -21.67 -12.76 -24.32
C THR A 175 -22.48 -11.65 -23.65
N PHE A 176 -22.73 -10.55 -24.34
CA PHE A 176 -23.87 -9.70 -24.03
C PHE A 176 -25.15 -10.35 -24.57
N VAL A 177 -26.16 -10.49 -23.72
CA VAL A 177 -27.41 -11.17 -24.01
C VAL A 177 -28.42 -10.18 -24.58
N CYS A 178 -28.98 -10.51 -25.74
CA CYS A 178 -29.96 -9.70 -26.41
C CYS A 178 -31.35 -9.82 -25.76
N GLY A 179 -32.00 -8.68 -25.52
CA GLY A 179 -33.30 -8.61 -24.86
C GLY A 179 -33.21 -8.56 -23.34
N THR A 180 -34.36 -8.50 -22.69
CA THR A 180 -34.47 -8.38 -21.23
C THR A 180 -34.00 -9.64 -20.52
N VAL A 181 -32.93 -9.54 -19.75
CA VAL A 181 -32.52 -10.55 -18.77
C VAL A 181 -33.23 -10.25 -17.46
N THR A 182 -34.13 -11.13 -17.03
CA THR A 182 -34.83 -10.95 -15.76
C THR A 182 -33.90 -11.38 -14.63
N PRO A 183 -33.71 -10.57 -13.57
CA PRO A 183 -33.04 -11.05 -12.37
C PRO A 183 -33.77 -12.29 -11.82
N PRO A 184 -33.08 -13.25 -11.21
CA PRO A 184 -33.75 -14.15 -10.28
C PRO A 184 -34.50 -13.27 -9.27
N ALA A 185 -35.79 -13.57 -9.01
CA ALA A 185 -36.70 -12.70 -8.26
C ALA A 185 -36.02 -12.03 -7.06
N THR A 186 -35.79 -10.72 -7.19
CA THR A 186 -35.17 -9.86 -6.18
C THR A 186 -36.26 -9.17 -5.36
N THR A 187 -36.13 -9.14 -4.03
CA THR A 187 -36.85 -8.15 -3.21
C THR A 187 -36.00 -6.88 -3.12
N THR A 188 -36.35 -5.91 -3.97
CA THR A 188 -35.70 -4.61 -4.19
C THR A 188 -36.13 -3.51 -3.20
N VAL A 189 -35.24 -2.54 -3.01
CA VAL A 189 -35.58 -1.11 -2.77
C VAL A 189 -34.90 -0.27 -3.87
N PRO A 190 -35.53 0.79 -4.41
CA PRO A 190 -34.86 1.75 -5.31
C PRO A 190 -34.79 3.19 -4.77
N THR A 191 -33.73 3.92 -5.15
CA THR A 191 -33.68 5.39 -5.14
C THR A 191 -32.86 5.95 -6.33
N THR A 192 -33.20 7.18 -6.72
CA THR A 192 -32.85 7.89 -7.96
C THR A 192 -31.73 8.95 -7.83
N THR A 193 -31.08 9.23 -8.96
CA THR A 193 -29.95 10.14 -9.32
C THR A 193 -30.29 11.61 -9.62
N VAL A 194 -29.31 12.55 -9.51
CA VAL A 194 -29.16 13.80 -10.33
C VAL A 194 -27.67 14.27 -10.40
N GLN A 195 -27.27 14.91 -11.53
CA GLN A 195 -25.92 15.35 -11.99
C GLN A 195 -25.74 16.92 -12.03
N PRO A 196 -24.50 17.51 -12.14
CA PRO A 196 -24.21 18.96 -11.99
C PRO A 196 -23.60 19.71 -13.23
N THR A 197 -23.34 21.03 -13.11
CA THR A 197 -22.80 21.96 -14.15
C THR A 197 -21.72 22.99 -13.67
N THR A 198 -20.60 23.05 -14.43
CA THR A 198 -19.67 24.15 -14.91
C THR A 198 -18.86 25.15 -14.01
N SER A 199 -17.60 25.40 -14.48
CA SER A 199 -16.38 26.11 -13.96
C SER A 199 -16.38 27.66 -13.81
N PRO A 200 -15.26 28.29 -13.32
CA PRO A 200 -14.27 28.96 -14.21
C PRO A 200 -12.77 29.06 -13.74
N THR A 201 -11.94 29.69 -14.60
CA THR A 201 -10.46 29.78 -14.78
C THR A 201 -9.69 30.90 -14.03
N THR A 202 -8.36 30.80 -13.81
CA THR A 202 -7.41 31.96 -13.60
C THR A 202 -5.93 31.69 -13.99
N THR A 203 -5.19 32.78 -14.28
CA THR A 203 -3.89 32.95 -14.99
C THR A 203 -2.63 33.16 -14.12
N SER A 204 -1.44 32.91 -14.70
CA SER A 204 -0.08 32.91 -14.11
C SER A 204 0.71 34.24 -14.14
N VAL A 205 1.68 34.41 -13.22
CA VAL A 205 2.77 35.41 -13.29
C VAL A 205 4.11 34.77 -12.87
N ALA A 206 5.21 35.09 -13.57
CA ALA A 206 6.58 34.62 -13.32
C ALA A 206 7.58 35.78 -13.04
N PRO A 207 8.70 35.53 -12.33
CA PRO A 207 9.91 36.37 -12.41
C PRO A 207 11.23 35.51 -12.55
N PRO A 208 12.48 36.07 -12.57
CA PRO A 208 13.33 36.25 -13.76
C PRO A 208 14.64 35.41 -13.79
N VAL A 209 15.36 35.46 -14.93
CA VAL A 209 16.50 34.59 -15.32
C VAL A 209 17.89 35.18 -14.98
N SER A 210 18.83 34.38 -14.43
CA SER A 210 20.25 34.34 -14.90
C SER A 210 21.02 33.12 -14.36
N SER A 211 21.83 32.51 -15.25
CA SER A 211 22.51 31.20 -15.19
C SER A 211 21.55 30.00 -15.23
N CYS A 212 21.51 29.35 -16.39
CA CYS A 212 20.82 28.07 -16.53
C CYS A 212 21.64 26.98 -15.82
N SER A 213 20.96 26.05 -15.16
CA SER A 213 21.54 24.92 -14.42
C SER A 213 20.87 23.64 -14.89
N ASN A 214 21.49 22.48 -14.71
CA ASN A 214 20.88 21.23 -15.16
C ASN A 214 19.54 20.99 -14.48
N LEU A 215 18.53 20.58 -15.24
CA LEU A 215 17.22 20.21 -14.70
C LEU A 215 17.18 18.70 -14.48
N LEU A 216 17.04 18.31 -13.22
CA LEU A 216 17.02 16.92 -12.80
C LEU A 216 15.75 16.23 -13.31
N ILE A 217 15.94 15.10 -13.98
CA ILE A 217 14.87 14.18 -14.39
C ILE A 217 14.68 13.12 -13.31
N ASP A 218 15.76 12.42 -12.96
CA ASP A 218 15.74 11.35 -11.96
C ASP A 218 17.13 11.24 -11.29
N ASP A 219 17.19 11.31 -9.96
CA ASP A 219 18.43 11.14 -9.16
C ASP A 219 18.56 9.74 -8.54
N TRP A 220 17.58 8.86 -8.77
CA TRP A 220 17.49 7.54 -8.15
C TRP A 220 17.70 7.58 -6.62
N GLU A 221 17.09 8.57 -5.94
CA GLU A 221 17.22 8.80 -4.50
C GLU A 221 16.79 7.59 -3.66
N SER A 222 15.71 6.91 -4.04
CA SER A 222 15.15 5.80 -3.27
C SER A 222 14.55 4.71 -4.16
N GLN A 223 14.71 3.46 -3.72
CA GLN A 223 14.03 2.29 -4.28
C GLN A 223 12.51 2.47 -4.31
N SER A 224 11.93 3.01 -3.23
CA SER A 224 10.47 3.18 -3.09
C SER A 224 9.88 4.10 -4.16
N ARG A 225 10.65 5.08 -4.64
CA ARG A 225 10.20 6.01 -5.66
C ARG A 225 9.87 5.31 -6.98
N LEU A 226 10.60 4.25 -7.32
CA LEU A 226 10.42 3.49 -8.56
C LEU A 226 9.50 2.28 -8.40
N THR A 227 9.63 1.53 -7.30
CA THR A 227 8.92 0.23 -7.15
C THR A 227 7.64 0.30 -6.34
N PHE A 228 7.35 1.42 -5.68
CA PHE A 228 6.13 1.60 -4.89
C PHE A 228 5.34 2.83 -5.34
N LEU A 229 6.01 3.97 -5.55
CA LEU A 229 5.36 5.23 -5.88
C LEU A 229 5.28 5.51 -7.39
N GLY A 230 6.13 4.85 -8.19
CA GLY A 230 6.12 4.91 -9.65
C GLY A 230 6.41 6.28 -10.25
N TYR A 231 7.25 7.14 -9.62
CA TYR A 231 7.55 8.49 -10.12
C TYR A 231 9.06 8.86 -10.11
N ASN A 232 9.46 9.91 -10.83
CA ASN A 232 10.84 10.44 -10.87
C ASN A 232 11.01 11.73 -10.06
N SER A 233 12.19 12.35 -10.07
CA SER A 233 12.43 13.62 -9.35
C SER A 233 11.55 14.80 -9.83
N MET A 234 10.88 14.65 -10.99
CA MET A 234 9.88 15.59 -11.51
C MET A 234 8.44 15.27 -11.08
N LYS A 235 8.24 14.24 -10.24
CA LYS A 235 6.92 13.70 -9.83
C LYS A 235 6.08 13.18 -11.00
N GLN A 236 6.74 12.75 -12.07
CA GLN A 236 6.12 12.16 -13.26
C GLN A 236 6.38 10.66 -13.29
N SER A 237 5.55 9.88 -13.98
CA SER A 237 5.66 8.42 -13.94
C SER A 237 7.04 7.93 -14.39
N SER A 238 7.63 7.01 -13.62
CA SER A 238 8.95 6.43 -13.86
C SER A 238 8.91 4.97 -13.44
N SER A 239 8.92 4.04 -14.40
CA SER A 239 8.72 2.61 -14.12
C SER A 239 9.05 1.74 -15.35
N ASP A 240 8.72 0.45 -15.24
CA ASP A 240 8.60 -0.51 -16.31
C ASP A 240 7.16 -1.06 -16.38
N ASP A 241 6.92 -2.10 -17.16
CA ASP A 241 5.68 -2.90 -17.22
C ASP A 241 5.84 -4.28 -16.57
N GLY A 242 6.83 -4.44 -15.70
CA GLY A 242 7.21 -5.73 -15.11
C GLY A 242 8.09 -6.59 -16.01
N THR A 243 8.49 -6.11 -17.19
CA THR A 243 9.44 -6.82 -18.06
C THR A 243 10.87 -6.78 -17.52
N MET A 244 11.22 -5.90 -16.58
CA MET A 244 12.52 -5.96 -15.91
C MET A 244 12.53 -7.10 -14.88
N ALA A 245 13.49 -8.01 -15.02
CA ALA A 245 13.75 -9.06 -14.02
C ALA A 245 14.09 -8.48 -12.64
N SER A 246 14.74 -7.30 -12.59
CA SER A 246 14.85 -6.51 -11.37
C SER A 246 15.18 -5.04 -11.65
N ILE A 247 14.70 -4.16 -10.78
CA ILE A 247 15.04 -2.73 -10.72
C ILE A 247 15.58 -2.45 -9.32
N VAL A 248 16.89 -2.18 -9.20
CA VAL A 248 17.56 -2.01 -7.90
C VAL A 248 18.22 -0.65 -7.81
N VAL A 249 17.81 0.17 -6.84
CA VAL A 249 18.38 1.49 -6.56
C VAL A 249 19.45 1.39 -5.49
N SER A 250 20.65 1.93 -5.75
CA SER A 250 21.73 2.02 -4.78
C SER A 250 22.67 3.19 -5.08
N GLY A 251 22.88 4.06 -4.09
CA GLY A 251 23.85 5.16 -4.17
C GLY A 251 23.62 6.11 -5.35
N HIS A 252 22.37 6.56 -5.54
CA HIS A 252 21.93 7.40 -6.67
C HIS A 252 22.14 6.78 -8.05
N ARG A 253 22.08 5.44 -8.13
CA ARG A 253 22.05 4.70 -9.39
C ARG A 253 20.91 3.69 -9.37
N VAL A 254 20.33 3.44 -10.54
CA VAL A 254 19.40 2.33 -10.76
C VAL A 254 20.07 1.26 -11.63
N MET A 255 20.04 0.02 -11.18
CA MET A 255 20.39 -1.16 -11.96
C MET A 255 19.12 -1.73 -12.59
N LEU A 256 19.07 -1.67 -13.92
CA LEU A 256 17.99 -2.26 -14.71
C LEU A 256 18.49 -3.60 -15.23
N THR A 257 17.85 -4.67 -14.77
CA THR A 257 18.15 -6.04 -15.24
C THR A 257 16.98 -6.49 -16.10
N PRO A 258 17.14 -6.53 -17.44
CA PRO A 258 16.07 -6.96 -18.32
C PRO A 258 15.84 -8.47 -18.18
N THR A 259 14.60 -8.91 -18.36
CA THR A 259 14.30 -10.35 -18.51
C THR A 259 14.75 -10.83 -19.89
N ASP A 260 14.58 -9.98 -20.92
CA ASP A 260 14.90 -10.25 -22.31
C ASP A 260 15.07 -8.94 -23.12
N THR A 261 15.16 -9.04 -24.44
CA THR A 261 15.33 -7.88 -25.32
C THR A 261 14.09 -7.01 -25.46
N ASP A 262 12.92 -7.48 -25.05
CA ASP A 262 11.67 -6.72 -25.11
C ASP A 262 11.46 -5.91 -23.83
N SER A 263 12.28 -6.15 -22.81
CA SER A 263 12.23 -5.40 -21.56
C SER A 263 12.50 -3.91 -21.75
N TYR A 264 11.79 -3.08 -20.99
CA TYR A 264 11.95 -1.63 -21.06
C TYR A 264 11.89 -0.93 -19.71
N PHE A 265 12.31 0.34 -19.69
CA PHE A 265 12.14 1.24 -18.56
C PHE A 265 11.93 2.66 -19.08
N TYR A 266 11.05 3.43 -18.45
CA TYR A 266 10.73 4.79 -18.88
C TYR A 266 10.70 5.79 -17.74
N SER A 267 10.81 7.06 -18.10
CA SER A 267 10.66 8.20 -17.19
C SER A 267 10.01 9.38 -17.92
N GLN A 268 8.90 9.90 -17.38
CA GLN A 268 8.11 10.98 -17.97
C GLN A 268 8.57 12.37 -17.51
N PHE A 269 8.23 13.41 -18.27
CA PHE A 269 8.60 14.80 -18.03
C PHE A 269 7.38 15.71 -17.81
N GLY A 270 6.17 15.24 -18.15
CA GLY A 270 4.92 15.98 -17.94
C GLY A 270 4.69 17.15 -18.92
N CYS A 271 5.12 17.00 -20.18
CA CYS A 271 5.12 18.04 -21.22
C CYS A 271 5.99 19.26 -20.91
N LEU A 272 7.30 19.12 -21.16
CA LEU A 272 8.30 20.10 -20.79
C LEU A 272 8.81 20.95 -21.97
N ASP A 273 8.83 22.28 -21.79
CA ASP A 273 9.52 23.20 -22.69
C ASP A 273 10.99 23.35 -22.29
N THR A 274 11.88 22.88 -23.17
CA THR A 274 13.34 22.95 -23.00
C THR A 274 14.01 23.90 -23.99
N LYS A 275 13.23 24.53 -24.88
CA LYS A 275 13.76 25.30 -26.00
C LYS A 275 14.59 26.49 -25.51
N GLY A 276 15.83 26.57 -26.00
CA GLY A 276 16.74 27.67 -25.69
C GLY A 276 17.38 27.61 -24.30
N GLN A 277 17.07 26.60 -23.48
CA GLN A 277 17.65 26.41 -22.14
C GLN A 277 18.53 25.15 -22.08
N TYR A 278 18.06 24.01 -22.60
CA TYR A 278 18.76 22.74 -22.50
C TYR A 278 19.12 22.18 -23.88
N GLY A 279 20.35 21.68 -24.02
CA GLY A 279 20.85 21.15 -25.30
C GLY A 279 20.55 19.68 -25.53
N GLY A 280 20.18 18.95 -24.48
CA GLY A 280 19.95 17.51 -24.50
C GLY A 280 19.88 16.91 -23.11
N ILE A 281 20.02 15.58 -23.03
CA ILE A 281 20.00 14.81 -21.77
C ILE A 281 21.37 14.20 -21.52
N SER A 282 21.82 14.22 -20.27
CA SER A 282 23.06 13.60 -19.79
C SER A 282 22.81 12.75 -18.55
N PHE A 283 23.52 11.63 -18.45
CA PHE A 283 23.53 10.73 -17.29
C PHE A 283 24.77 9.84 -17.32
N ARG A 284 25.15 9.30 -16.16
CA ARG A 284 26.19 8.28 -16.08
C ARG A 284 25.65 6.91 -16.46
N ILE A 285 26.44 6.13 -17.18
CA ILE A 285 26.11 4.75 -17.52
C ILE A 285 27.30 3.85 -17.19
N ARG A 286 27.03 2.74 -16.49
CA ARG A 286 27.96 1.62 -16.35
C ARG A 286 27.31 0.38 -16.95
N ALA A 287 27.93 -0.18 -17.97
CA ALA A 287 27.46 -1.40 -18.63
C ALA A 287 28.66 -2.26 -19.09
N ALA A 288 28.45 -3.57 -19.23
CA ALA A 288 29.49 -4.51 -19.63
C ALA A 288 29.93 -4.29 -21.08
N ARG A 289 31.11 -4.80 -21.45
CA ARG A 289 31.57 -4.75 -22.84
C ARG A 289 30.59 -5.52 -23.74
N GLY A 290 30.16 -4.88 -24.83
CA GLY A 290 29.21 -5.46 -25.78
C GLY A 290 27.74 -5.22 -25.43
N THR A 291 27.44 -4.50 -24.34
CA THR A 291 26.06 -4.11 -24.04
C THR A 291 25.52 -3.15 -25.11
N THR A 292 24.28 -3.38 -25.54
CA THR A 292 23.52 -2.53 -26.46
C THR A 292 22.10 -2.36 -25.94
N PHE A 293 21.56 -1.17 -26.10
CA PHE A 293 20.15 -0.84 -25.91
C PHE A 293 19.76 0.33 -26.81
N ALA A 294 18.49 0.72 -26.79
CA ALA A 294 17.93 1.85 -27.50
C ALA A 294 17.42 2.92 -26.54
N VAL A 295 17.58 4.19 -26.93
CA VAL A 295 17.05 5.35 -26.24
C VAL A 295 16.01 6.01 -27.13
N THR A 296 14.81 6.16 -26.60
CA THR A 296 13.67 6.79 -27.26
C THR A 296 13.29 8.06 -26.51
N VAL A 297 13.08 9.15 -27.23
CA VAL A 297 12.59 10.42 -26.66
C VAL A 297 11.24 10.76 -27.28
N GLY A 298 10.25 11.04 -26.43
CA GLY A 298 8.89 11.42 -26.83
C GLY A 298 8.69 12.94 -26.85
N THR A 299 7.88 13.42 -27.79
CA THR A 299 7.37 14.80 -27.84
C THR A 299 5.89 14.82 -28.19
N PHE A 300 5.12 15.70 -27.56
CA PHE A 300 3.71 15.86 -27.89
C PHE A 300 3.50 16.84 -29.05
N ALA A 301 2.41 16.66 -29.79
CA ALA A 301 1.94 17.67 -30.74
C ALA A 301 1.51 18.98 -30.04
N ALA A 302 0.85 18.85 -28.87
CA ALA A 302 0.46 19.93 -27.97
C ALA A 302 0.48 19.46 -26.50
N CYS A 303 0.77 20.35 -25.54
CA CYS A 303 0.64 20.05 -24.10
C CYS A 303 -0.84 20.05 -23.68
N SER A 304 -1.53 18.94 -23.97
CA SER A 304 -2.90 18.64 -23.53
C SER A 304 -3.01 17.14 -23.25
N SER A 305 -3.90 16.73 -22.35
CA SER A 305 -4.00 15.36 -21.78
C SER A 305 -4.45 14.24 -22.74
N GLN A 306 -4.37 14.44 -24.07
CA GLN A 306 -4.94 13.52 -25.08
C GLN A 306 -4.05 13.26 -26.31
N ASN A 307 -2.74 13.55 -26.28
CA ASN A 307 -1.87 13.30 -27.44
C ASN A 307 -0.98 12.08 -27.22
N THR A 308 -0.97 11.11 -28.17
CA THR A 308 0.10 10.12 -28.21
C THR A 308 1.42 10.81 -28.57
N PRO A 309 2.48 10.66 -27.77
CA PRO A 309 3.75 11.31 -28.04
C PRO A 309 4.35 10.74 -29.33
N LYS A 310 4.84 11.62 -30.20
CA LYS A 310 5.73 11.22 -31.28
C LYS A 310 7.05 10.79 -30.65
N THR A 311 7.41 9.54 -30.83
CA THR A 311 8.65 8.97 -30.31
C THR A 311 9.71 8.89 -31.40
N ILE A 312 10.96 9.15 -31.02
CA ILE A 312 12.12 9.03 -31.91
C ILE A 312 13.16 8.18 -31.18
N THR A 313 13.54 7.06 -31.78
CA THR A 313 14.43 6.05 -31.18
C THR A 313 15.81 6.08 -31.82
N MET A 314 16.86 6.02 -30.98
CA MET A 314 18.25 5.84 -31.40
C MET A 314 18.88 4.69 -30.63
N THR A 315 19.53 3.77 -31.34
CA THR A 315 20.34 2.73 -30.71
C THR A 315 21.63 3.32 -30.14
N THR A 316 22.15 2.69 -29.10
CA THR A 316 23.51 2.96 -28.56
C THR A 316 24.58 3.01 -29.65
N SER A 317 24.48 2.18 -30.70
CA SER A 317 25.39 2.24 -31.86
C SER A 317 25.23 3.51 -32.70
N GLN A 318 23.99 3.96 -32.96
CA GLN A 318 23.73 5.22 -33.66
C GLN A 318 24.16 6.44 -32.82
N LEU A 319 24.07 6.33 -31.50
CA LEU A 319 24.61 7.30 -30.54
C LEU A 319 26.15 7.23 -30.40
N LYS A 320 26.79 6.24 -31.03
CA LYS A 320 28.23 5.96 -30.94
C LYS A 320 28.71 5.67 -29.52
N TRP A 321 27.84 5.12 -28.69
CA TRP A 321 28.15 4.71 -27.33
C TRP A 321 28.77 3.31 -27.32
N THR A 322 29.89 3.18 -26.62
CA THR A 322 30.56 1.90 -26.37
C THR A 322 30.80 1.75 -24.88
N PHE A 323 30.67 0.54 -24.37
CA PHE A 323 30.83 0.24 -22.94
C PHE A 323 31.97 -0.74 -22.71
N ASP A 324 32.64 -0.63 -21.56
CA ASP A 324 33.76 -1.48 -21.18
C ASP A 324 33.73 -1.90 -19.69
N GLY A 325 32.59 -1.69 -19.02
CA GLY A 325 32.43 -1.92 -17.59
C GLY A 325 32.72 -0.71 -16.70
N THR A 326 33.30 0.38 -17.25
CA THR A 326 33.55 1.62 -16.49
C THR A 326 32.36 2.57 -16.55
N GLU A 327 32.05 3.22 -15.43
CA GLU A 327 31.01 4.24 -15.37
C GLU A 327 31.53 5.54 -16.02
N ARG A 328 30.82 6.05 -17.04
CA ARG A 328 31.19 7.28 -17.75
C ARG A 328 29.97 8.17 -17.94
N LEU A 329 30.20 9.46 -18.15
CA LEU A 329 29.16 10.38 -18.58
C LEU A 329 28.82 10.11 -20.05
N TYR A 330 27.55 9.82 -20.32
CA TYR A 330 26.99 9.74 -21.66
C TYR A 330 25.94 10.84 -21.82
N TRP A 331 25.76 11.28 -23.06
CA TRP A 331 24.81 12.32 -23.38
C TRP A 331 24.41 12.24 -24.85
N PHE A 332 23.28 12.86 -25.16
CA PHE A 332 22.88 13.11 -26.53
C PHE A 332 22.25 14.51 -26.66
N PRO A 333 22.57 15.27 -27.71
CA PRO A 333 21.87 16.52 -27.99
C PRO A 333 20.50 16.26 -28.60
N PHE A 334 19.52 17.14 -28.39
CA PHE A 334 18.22 16.99 -29.04
C PHE A 334 18.29 17.10 -30.58
N SER A 335 19.31 17.78 -31.11
CA SER A 335 19.48 18.01 -32.55
C SER A 335 19.68 16.74 -33.38
N ILE A 336 20.07 15.61 -32.76
CA ILE A 336 20.21 14.33 -33.48
C ILE A 336 18.89 13.56 -33.58
N PHE A 337 17.87 13.92 -32.79
CA PHE A 337 16.53 13.34 -32.84
C PHE A 337 15.66 14.13 -33.84
N THR A 338 15.77 13.79 -35.12
CA THR A 338 15.11 14.55 -36.21
C THR A 338 13.60 14.58 -36.03
N GLY A 339 13.03 15.79 -35.93
CA GLY A 339 11.59 16.00 -35.79
C GLY A 339 11.06 15.95 -34.36
N LEU A 340 11.94 16.05 -33.36
CA LEU A 340 11.61 16.28 -31.96
C LEU A 340 11.23 17.76 -31.74
N ASP A 341 10.08 18.02 -31.11
CA ASP A 341 9.69 19.36 -30.66
C ASP A 341 10.13 19.54 -29.20
N THR A 342 11.22 20.27 -28.99
CA THR A 342 11.80 20.49 -27.66
C THR A 342 10.96 21.41 -26.77
N THR A 343 9.87 22.00 -27.29
CA THR A 343 8.94 22.79 -26.47
C THR A 343 7.92 21.94 -25.72
N LYS A 344 7.85 20.64 -26.00
CA LYS A 344 6.78 19.73 -25.53
C LYS A 344 7.30 18.31 -25.28
N LEU A 345 8.46 18.19 -24.64
CA LEU A 345 9.03 16.87 -24.38
C LEU A 345 8.17 16.08 -23.40
N ASP A 346 7.97 14.81 -23.71
CA ASP A 346 7.07 13.93 -22.96
C ASP A 346 7.83 12.98 -22.04
N MET A 347 8.72 12.15 -22.60
CA MET A 347 9.36 11.06 -21.86
C MET A 347 10.72 10.69 -22.45
N ILE A 348 11.51 9.99 -21.65
CA ILE A 348 12.63 9.15 -22.11
C ILE A 348 12.29 7.68 -21.83
N TYR A 349 12.65 6.82 -22.77
CA TYR A 349 12.32 5.39 -22.76
C TYR A 349 13.54 4.59 -23.21
N PHE A 350 13.89 3.56 -22.43
CA PHE A 350 15.01 2.66 -22.68
C PHE A 350 14.48 1.27 -22.99
N SER A 351 14.99 0.63 -24.05
CA SER A 351 14.49 -0.67 -24.52
C SER A 351 15.56 -1.43 -25.29
N ASN A 352 15.25 -2.64 -25.78
CA ASN A 352 16.16 -3.45 -26.58
C ASN A 352 17.46 -3.79 -25.83
N PHE A 353 17.38 -3.96 -24.52
CA PHE A 353 18.53 -4.33 -23.71
C PHE A 353 18.99 -5.74 -24.04
N ASN A 354 20.29 -5.92 -24.27
CA ASN A 354 20.88 -7.26 -24.36
C ASN A 354 21.55 -7.71 -23.04
N ALA A 355 21.63 -6.82 -22.05
CA ALA A 355 22.27 -7.06 -20.76
C ALA A 355 21.84 -5.98 -19.75
N ALA A 356 22.10 -6.23 -18.46
CA ALA A 356 21.85 -5.27 -17.40
C ALA A 356 22.67 -3.98 -17.58
N VAL A 357 22.07 -2.85 -17.21
CA VAL A 357 22.70 -1.52 -17.23
C VAL A 357 22.53 -0.83 -15.89
N ILE A 358 23.50 0.01 -15.52
CA ILE A 358 23.38 0.89 -14.37
C ILE A 358 23.33 2.33 -14.88
N LEU A 359 22.28 3.05 -14.51
CA LEU A 359 22.08 4.46 -14.83
C LEU A 359 22.31 5.30 -13.57
N GLY A 360 23.13 6.33 -13.67
CA GLY A 360 23.27 7.38 -12.65
C GLY A 360 22.29 8.53 -12.87
N PRO A 361 22.40 9.63 -12.09
CA PRO A 361 21.47 10.74 -12.15
C PRO A 361 21.30 11.29 -13.57
N MET A 362 20.04 11.49 -13.96
CA MET A 362 19.64 11.89 -15.29
C MET A 362 19.12 13.31 -15.28
N SER A 363 19.61 14.14 -16.19
CA SER A 363 19.24 15.55 -16.25
C SER A 363 19.23 16.09 -17.67
N PHE A 364 18.41 17.11 -17.89
CA PHE A 364 18.58 18.01 -19.02
C PHE A 364 19.82 18.88 -18.77
N TYR A 365 20.85 18.78 -19.62
CA TYR A 365 22.07 19.57 -19.43
C TYR A 365 21.89 20.98 -19.97
N CYS A 366 22.38 21.95 -19.20
CA CYS A 366 22.26 23.35 -19.53
C CYS A 366 23.12 23.74 -20.75
N GLY A 367 22.57 24.53 -21.67
CA GLY A 367 23.31 25.05 -22.82
C GLY A 367 23.67 23.95 -23.83
N THR A 368 24.79 24.10 -24.56
CA THR A 368 25.17 23.19 -25.66
C THR A 368 26.23 22.16 -25.27
N THR A 369 26.84 22.31 -24.10
CA THR A 369 27.89 21.40 -23.60
C THR A 369 27.29 20.51 -22.53
N ALA A 370 27.37 19.19 -22.73
CA ALA A 370 26.89 18.24 -21.74
C ALA A 370 27.69 18.33 -20.44
N THR A 371 26.97 18.49 -19.34
CA THR A 371 27.48 18.48 -17.98
C THR A 371 26.75 17.41 -17.20
N GLU A 372 27.42 16.85 -16.20
CA GLU A 372 26.81 15.91 -15.26
C GLU A 372 25.97 16.66 -14.21
N TYR A 373 24.83 16.10 -13.83
CA TYR A 373 24.15 16.50 -12.60
C TYR A 373 24.81 15.84 -11.40
N VAL A 374 25.43 16.64 -10.55
CA VAL A 374 26.01 16.18 -9.29
C VAL A 374 24.97 16.33 -8.21
N VAL A 375 24.51 15.20 -7.65
CA VAL A 375 23.60 15.21 -6.50
C VAL A 375 24.26 15.99 -5.36
N PRO A 376 23.61 17.05 -4.84
CA PRO A 376 24.16 17.79 -3.71
C PRO A 376 24.41 16.85 -2.54
N ALA A 377 25.57 16.95 -1.89
CA ALA A 377 25.81 16.22 -0.66
C ALA A 377 24.75 16.67 0.37
N VAL A 378 23.88 15.76 0.77
CA VAL A 378 23.01 15.98 1.92
C VAL A 378 23.95 16.25 3.09
N ALA A 379 23.80 17.41 3.73
CA ALA A 379 24.48 17.67 4.99
C ALA A 379 24.01 16.59 5.96
N SER A 380 24.81 15.53 6.11
CA SER A 380 24.57 14.55 7.14
C SER A 380 24.64 15.34 8.45
N ALA A 381 23.49 15.58 9.07
CA ALA A 381 23.48 15.73 10.51
C ALA A 381 24.07 14.42 11.02
N ALA A 382 25.37 14.45 11.30
CA ALA A 382 26.05 13.35 11.95
C ALA A 382 25.28 13.14 13.24
N VAL A 383 24.43 12.11 13.27
CA VAL A 383 23.92 11.56 14.51
C VAL A 383 25.17 11.02 15.17
N SER A 384 25.70 11.82 16.10
CA SER A 384 26.83 11.44 16.95
C SER A 384 26.50 10.07 17.52
N ALA A 385 27.22 9.04 17.09
CA ALA A 385 27.19 7.75 17.75
C ALA A 385 27.41 8.00 19.25
N PRO A 386 26.57 7.46 20.15
CA PRO A 386 26.84 7.56 21.57
C PRO A 386 28.15 6.82 21.84
N THR A 387 29.22 7.56 22.08
CA THR A 387 30.43 7.05 22.74
C THR A 387 30.10 6.81 24.20
N ALA A 388 29.54 5.63 24.48
CA ALA A 388 29.56 5.03 25.81
C ALA A 388 29.79 3.53 25.64
N ARG A 389 31.06 3.15 25.71
CA ARG A 389 31.52 1.77 25.79
C ARG A 389 31.37 1.35 27.24
N GLU A 390 30.38 0.53 27.56
CA GLU A 390 30.38 -0.23 28.81
C GLU A 390 30.90 -1.64 28.52
N THR A 391 32.12 -1.91 28.97
CA THR A 391 32.66 -3.25 29.09
C THR A 391 32.30 -3.77 30.48
N SER A 392 31.15 -4.43 30.60
CA SER A 392 30.81 -5.18 31.80
C SER A 392 31.63 -6.47 31.82
N SER A 393 32.32 -6.72 32.94
CA SER A 393 33.13 -7.93 33.15
C SER A 393 32.23 -9.16 33.28
N VAL A 394 32.30 -10.07 32.31
CA VAL A 394 31.53 -11.32 32.28
C VAL A 394 32.20 -12.38 33.16
N THR A 395 31.42 -12.98 34.07
CA THR A 395 31.80 -14.20 34.78
C THR A 395 31.33 -15.40 33.96
N VAL A 396 32.24 -16.32 33.62
CA VAL A 396 31.88 -17.58 32.97
C VAL A 396 31.27 -18.50 34.03
N SER A 397 29.96 -18.77 33.93
CA SER A 397 29.23 -19.68 34.81
C SER A 397 28.73 -20.89 34.02
N THR A 398 28.91 -22.08 34.59
CA THR A 398 28.46 -23.37 34.06
C THR A 398 27.08 -23.79 34.58
N ALA A 399 26.17 -22.83 34.78
CA ALA A 399 24.78 -23.15 35.13
C ALA A 399 24.02 -23.66 33.89
N ASN A 400 23.06 -24.57 34.10
CA ASN A 400 22.27 -25.16 33.03
C ASN A 400 21.44 -24.08 32.33
N ALA A 401 21.69 -23.85 31.04
CA ALA A 401 20.93 -22.92 30.23
C ALA A 401 19.41 -23.22 30.29
N PHE A 402 18.59 -22.18 30.37
CA PHE A 402 17.13 -22.32 30.33
C PHE A 402 16.70 -22.45 28.86
N VAL A 403 16.56 -23.70 28.40
CA VAL A 403 16.27 -24.01 27.00
C VAL A 403 14.77 -23.83 26.72
N ILE A 404 14.44 -22.84 25.89
CA ILE A 404 13.07 -22.51 25.50
C ILE A 404 12.63 -23.41 24.35
N ASP A 405 13.44 -23.48 23.29
CA ASP A 405 13.08 -24.15 22.06
C ASP A 405 14.27 -24.87 21.41
N THR A 406 14.02 -26.08 20.96
CA THR A 406 14.96 -26.93 20.19
C THR A 406 14.32 -27.43 18.89
N PHE A 407 13.08 -26.99 18.61
CA PHE A 407 12.30 -27.33 17.42
C PHE A 407 12.19 -28.85 17.19
N THR A 408 12.23 -29.63 18.27
CA THR A 408 12.08 -31.09 18.21
C THR A 408 10.62 -31.48 17.93
N ASN A 409 9.66 -30.63 18.30
CA ASN A 409 8.24 -30.74 17.96
C ASN A 409 7.82 -29.55 17.10
N LYS A 410 6.75 -29.72 16.32
CA LYS A 410 6.23 -28.71 15.39
C LYS A 410 5.29 -27.69 16.04
N ASP A 411 4.52 -28.13 17.04
CA ASP A 411 3.42 -27.37 17.61
C ASP A 411 3.72 -26.85 19.02
N THR A 412 4.81 -27.35 19.64
CA THR A 412 5.22 -26.96 20.98
C THR A 412 6.74 -26.85 21.10
N ASN A 413 7.22 -25.88 21.86
CA ASN A 413 8.64 -25.73 22.18
C ASN A 413 9.12 -26.75 23.24
N THR A 414 10.36 -26.61 23.71
CA THR A 414 10.97 -27.54 24.68
C THR A 414 10.30 -27.47 26.07
N LEU A 415 9.66 -26.36 26.39
CA LEU A 415 8.89 -26.14 27.62
C LEU A 415 7.47 -26.75 27.55
N GLY A 416 7.11 -27.36 26.41
CA GLY A 416 5.75 -27.85 26.15
C GLY A 416 4.73 -26.74 25.92
N GLN A 417 5.19 -25.51 25.66
CA GLN A 417 4.34 -24.35 25.38
C GLN A 417 4.18 -24.13 23.88
N TRP A 418 3.15 -23.40 23.48
CA TRP A 418 2.90 -23.15 22.08
C TRP A 418 4.04 -22.33 21.45
N HIS A 419 4.39 -22.72 20.23
CA HIS A 419 5.19 -21.93 19.31
C HIS A 419 4.56 -21.99 17.93
N GLY A 420 4.74 -20.97 17.11
CA GLY A 420 4.02 -20.90 15.84
C GLY A 420 4.23 -19.60 15.11
N GLY A 421 4.09 -19.67 13.79
CA GLY A 421 4.05 -18.51 12.92
C GLY A 421 2.64 -17.98 12.83
N ASP A 422 2.51 -16.68 12.60
CA ASP A 422 1.24 -16.06 12.26
C ASP A 422 0.67 -16.63 10.95
N ASP A 423 -0.64 -16.48 10.76
CA ASP A 423 -1.31 -16.93 9.54
C ASP A 423 -0.70 -16.25 8.30
N GLY A 424 -0.34 -17.05 7.29
CA GLY A 424 0.35 -16.58 6.08
C GLY A 424 1.88 -16.61 6.16
N MET A 425 2.47 -16.87 7.34
CA MET A 425 3.92 -16.98 7.47
C MET A 425 4.46 -18.27 6.84
N THR A 426 5.42 -18.15 5.92
CA THR A 426 6.07 -19.32 5.32
C THR A 426 7.16 -19.87 6.24
N VAL A 427 6.80 -20.91 6.98
CA VAL A 427 7.70 -21.61 7.91
C VAL A 427 7.78 -23.09 7.56
N THR A 428 9.00 -23.60 7.40
CA THR A 428 9.24 -25.03 7.21
C THR A 428 9.89 -25.62 8.45
N PHE A 429 9.27 -26.68 8.98
CA PHE A 429 9.83 -27.48 10.07
C PHE A 429 10.55 -28.70 9.54
N GLY A 430 11.75 -28.96 10.06
CA GLY A 430 12.48 -30.19 9.76
C GLY A 430 13.84 -30.22 10.41
N ASN A 431 14.36 -31.42 10.69
CA ASN A 431 15.72 -31.62 11.23
C ASN A 431 16.02 -30.85 12.53
N LYS A 432 15.05 -30.75 13.45
CA LYS A 432 15.17 -29.97 14.71
C LYS A 432 15.50 -28.49 14.48
N MET A 433 14.83 -27.92 13.48
CA MET A 433 15.07 -26.56 13.02
C MET A 433 13.79 -26.02 12.37
N ILE A 434 13.61 -24.71 12.44
CA ILE A 434 12.67 -23.99 11.58
C ILE A 434 13.43 -23.18 10.52
N THR A 435 12.84 -23.11 9.33
CA THR A 435 13.25 -22.20 8.28
C THR A 435 12.15 -21.18 8.07
N ILE A 436 12.44 -19.92 8.32
CA ILE A 436 11.55 -18.79 8.11
C ILE A 436 11.93 -18.13 6.78
N ARG A 437 10.93 -17.85 5.94
CA ARG A 437 11.07 -17.06 4.70
C ARG A 437 9.89 -16.09 4.60
N THR A 438 10.12 -14.83 4.88
CA THR A 438 9.09 -13.80 4.68
C THR A 438 9.76 -12.44 4.65
N ASN A 439 9.37 -11.58 3.71
CA ASN A 439 9.67 -10.16 3.74
C ASN A 439 8.47 -9.32 4.20
N ASP A 440 7.39 -9.97 4.65
CA ASP A 440 6.28 -9.27 5.27
C ASP A 440 6.64 -8.96 6.73
N SER A 441 6.89 -7.68 6.99
CA SER A 441 7.26 -7.18 8.31
C SER A 441 6.13 -7.29 9.35
N ASP A 442 4.91 -7.60 8.92
CA ASP A 442 3.76 -7.76 9.82
C ASP A 442 3.74 -9.13 10.52
N LEU A 443 4.30 -10.16 9.87
CA LEU A 443 4.27 -11.53 10.35
C LEU A 443 5.37 -11.82 11.37
N GLY A 444 5.07 -12.67 12.34
CA GLY A 444 6.02 -13.12 13.34
C GLY A 444 5.93 -14.61 13.71
N TRP A 445 7.02 -15.11 14.27
CA TRP A 445 7.15 -16.43 14.87
C TRP A 445 7.21 -16.30 16.39
N ASN A 446 6.27 -16.92 17.08
CA ASN A 446 6.11 -16.89 18.52
C ASN A 446 6.71 -18.14 19.19
N THR A 447 7.31 -17.97 20.37
CA THR A 447 7.63 -19.06 21.29
C THR A 447 7.29 -18.64 22.73
N GLN A 448 6.33 -19.33 23.35
CA GLN A 448 5.82 -18.99 24.68
C GLN A 448 6.69 -19.54 25.82
N LEU A 449 6.73 -18.83 26.94
CA LEU A 449 7.42 -19.26 28.16
C LEU A 449 6.49 -20.04 29.10
N GLY A 450 5.18 -19.78 29.01
CA GLY A 450 4.14 -20.41 29.81
C GLY A 450 2.75 -20.14 29.22
N ALA A 451 1.72 -20.75 29.81
CA ALA A 451 0.33 -20.58 29.39
C ALA A 451 -0.27 -19.22 29.79
N GLU A 452 0.27 -18.60 30.83
CA GLU A 452 -0.08 -17.25 31.31
C GLU A 452 1.22 -16.44 31.51
N CYS A 453 1.26 -15.55 32.50
CA CYS A 453 2.49 -14.86 32.89
C CYS A 453 3.58 -15.83 33.35
N THR A 454 4.80 -15.61 32.86
CA THR A 454 6.02 -16.22 33.38
C THR A 454 6.91 -15.16 34.01
N ASP A 455 7.37 -15.40 35.24
CA ASP A 455 8.30 -14.51 35.92
C ASP A 455 9.75 -14.76 35.47
N MET A 456 10.28 -13.81 34.71
CA MET A 456 11.64 -13.82 34.18
C MET A 456 12.58 -12.88 34.93
N SER A 457 12.18 -12.33 36.09
CA SER A 457 12.99 -11.38 36.86
C SER A 457 14.32 -11.97 37.33
N ALA A 458 14.36 -13.29 37.63
CA ALA A 458 15.59 -14.00 37.97
C ALA A 458 16.63 -14.02 36.83
N TYR A 459 16.21 -13.76 35.59
CA TYR A 459 17.04 -13.74 34.39
C TYR A 459 17.38 -12.32 33.91
N SER A 460 17.12 -11.27 34.71
CA SER A 460 17.35 -9.88 34.27
C SER A 460 18.80 -9.59 33.88
N GLY A 461 19.77 -10.25 34.52
CA GLY A 461 21.20 -10.16 34.18
C GLY A 461 21.70 -11.18 33.15
N ALA A 462 20.79 -11.98 32.57
CA ALA A 462 21.09 -13.01 31.61
C ALA A 462 20.90 -12.52 30.16
N TYR A 463 21.14 -13.43 29.21
CA TYR A 463 21.05 -13.16 27.78
C TYR A 463 20.11 -14.15 27.12
N LEU A 464 19.19 -13.66 26.29
CA LEU A 464 18.56 -14.46 25.26
C LEU A 464 19.62 -14.87 24.24
N HIS A 465 19.77 -16.18 24.06
CA HIS A 465 20.61 -16.79 23.05
C HIS A 465 19.76 -17.46 21.97
N VAL A 466 20.03 -17.14 20.70
CA VAL A 466 19.41 -17.81 19.56
C VAL A 466 20.49 -18.36 18.63
N ALA A 467 20.53 -19.68 18.48
CA ALA A 467 21.41 -20.35 17.52
C ALA A 467 20.73 -20.38 16.15
N TYR A 468 21.32 -19.66 15.19
CA TYR A 468 20.72 -19.42 13.89
C TYR A 468 21.74 -19.49 12.75
N SER A 469 21.27 -19.47 11.50
CA SER A 469 22.10 -19.18 10.33
C SER A 469 21.23 -18.55 9.23
N GLY A 470 21.86 -18.08 8.15
CA GLY A 470 21.16 -17.36 7.08
C GLY A 470 21.19 -15.86 7.33
N ASN A 471 20.06 -15.18 7.18
CA ASN A 471 19.99 -13.73 7.36
C ASN A 471 19.55 -13.32 8.79
N ASN A 472 19.93 -12.10 9.17
CA ASN A 472 19.64 -11.46 10.45
C ASN A 472 18.75 -10.21 10.32
N LYS A 473 17.98 -10.14 9.23
CA LYS A 473 17.18 -8.96 8.86
C LYS A 473 15.76 -9.06 9.44
N PHE A 474 15.70 -9.04 10.78
CA PHE A 474 14.47 -9.10 11.55
C PHE A 474 14.70 -8.52 12.96
N SER A 475 13.62 -8.42 13.73
CA SER A 475 13.61 -8.02 15.13
C SER A 475 13.21 -9.20 16.02
N ILE A 476 13.73 -9.24 17.24
CA ILE A 476 13.17 -10.09 18.30
C ILE A 476 12.45 -9.18 19.28
N ALA A 477 11.20 -9.51 19.59
CA ALA A 477 10.40 -8.85 20.61
C ALA A 477 10.22 -9.75 21.84
N MET A 478 10.23 -9.17 23.04
CA MET A 478 9.80 -9.85 24.27
C MET A 478 8.45 -9.28 24.70
N GLN A 479 7.45 -10.15 24.78
CA GLN A 479 6.06 -9.75 24.97
C GLN A 479 5.66 -9.70 26.45
N GLN A 480 4.89 -8.67 26.80
CA GLN A 480 4.34 -8.44 28.13
C GLN A 480 2.85 -8.76 28.15
N HIS A 481 2.44 -9.57 29.12
CA HIS A 481 1.05 -9.87 29.42
C HIS A 481 0.36 -8.67 30.08
N ASN A 482 -0.97 -8.59 29.96
CA ASN A 482 -1.78 -7.69 30.79
C ASN A 482 -1.64 -7.99 32.29
N ALA A 483 -2.01 -7.01 33.12
CA ALA A 483 -1.93 -7.10 34.58
C ALA A 483 -2.70 -8.27 35.22
N ALA A 484 -3.68 -8.85 34.52
CA ALA A 484 -4.46 -9.99 34.98
C ALA A 484 -3.89 -11.34 34.52
N CYS A 485 -2.82 -11.35 33.72
CA CYS A 485 -2.23 -12.56 33.16
C CYS A 485 -3.25 -13.43 32.39
N ASN A 486 -4.22 -12.78 31.72
CA ASN A 486 -5.34 -13.46 31.06
C ASN A 486 -5.54 -12.97 29.62
N ASP A 487 -5.33 -13.84 28.63
CA ASP A 487 -5.39 -13.54 27.19
C ASP A 487 -6.78 -13.13 26.68
N SER A 488 -7.82 -13.36 27.47
CA SER A 488 -9.20 -12.98 27.19
C SER A 488 -9.49 -11.53 27.58
N ILE A 489 -8.50 -10.80 28.10
CA ILE A 489 -8.59 -9.38 28.48
C ILE A 489 -7.69 -8.55 27.58
N GLN A 490 -8.24 -7.53 26.94
CA GLN A 490 -7.51 -6.56 26.14
C GLN A 490 -6.87 -5.47 27.02
N PRO A 491 -5.69 -4.94 26.66
CA PRO A 491 -4.85 -5.38 25.53
C PRO A 491 -4.14 -6.72 25.80
N TYR A 492 -4.09 -7.61 24.79
CA TYR A 492 -3.26 -8.82 24.81
C TYR A 492 -2.54 -9.01 23.46
N PRO A 493 -1.19 -9.06 23.45
CA PRO A 493 -0.28 -8.64 24.53
C PRO A 493 -0.54 -7.19 25.00
N GLU A 494 -0.15 -6.84 26.23
CA GLU A 494 -0.33 -5.47 26.74
C GLU A 494 0.61 -4.49 26.03
N THR A 495 1.85 -4.93 25.82
CA THR A 495 2.88 -4.24 25.07
C THR A 495 4.03 -5.20 24.80
N TRP A 496 5.04 -4.74 24.07
CA TRP A 496 6.32 -5.41 23.93
C TRP A 496 7.41 -4.43 23.54
N ASP A 497 8.65 -4.87 23.74
CA ASP A 497 9.82 -4.16 23.28
C ASP A 497 10.64 -5.05 22.35
N SER A 498 11.31 -4.43 21.39
CA SER A 498 11.97 -5.12 20.29
C SER A 498 13.40 -4.66 20.07
N LEU A 499 14.26 -5.60 19.69
CA LEU A 499 15.67 -5.40 19.39
C LEU A 499 15.98 -5.87 17.97
N GLU A 500 16.69 -5.02 17.21
CA GLU A 500 17.13 -5.34 15.85
C GLU A 500 18.23 -6.40 15.89
N VAL A 501 17.99 -7.56 15.28
CA VAL A 501 18.89 -8.71 15.38
C VAL A 501 20.26 -8.42 14.81
N ALA A 502 20.35 -7.67 13.70
CA ALA A 502 21.62 -7.31 13.07
C ALA A 502 22.62 -6.62 14.02
N ARG A 503 22.15 -5.99 15.11
CA ARG A 503 23.01 -5.35 16.11
C ARG A 503 23.59 -6.35 17.13
N TYR A 504 22.93 -7.47 17.34
CA TYR A 504 23.21 -8.45 18.39
C TYR A 504 23.65 -9.82 17.85
N ALA A 505 23.96 -9.92 16.56
CA ALA A 505 24.20 -11.19 15.89
C ALA A 505 25.63 -11.35 15.34
N SER A 506 26.14 -12.59 15.37
CA SER A 506 27.26 -13.08 14.57
C SER A 506 26.73 -13.87 13.36
N ALA A 507 27.57 -14.62 12.66
CA ALA A 507 27.13 -15.51 11.57
C ALA A 507 26.30 -16.72 12.05
N SER A 508 26.37 -17.07 13.34
CA SER A 508 25.76 -18.30 13.89
C SER A 508 24.92 -18.08 15.14
N ASP A 509 25.13 -16.98 15.87
CA ASP A 509 24.55 -16.80 17.20
C ASP A 509 24.03 -15.38 17.36
N ILE A 510 23.00 -15.23 18.19
CA ILE A 510 22.45 -13.95 18.63
C ILE A 510 22.50 -13.95 20.15
N TYR A 511 23.02 -12.88 20.75
CA TYR A 511 22.98 -12.68 22.20
C TYR A 511 22.40 -11.31 22.54
N MET A 512 21.22 -11.32 23.15
CA MET A 512 20.48 -10.11 23.57
C MET A 512 20.32 -10.10 25.08
N PRO A 513 20.81 -9.09 25.81
CA PRO A 513 20.54 -8.95 27.24
C PRO A 513 19.03 -8.92 27.51
N ILE A 514 18.59 -9.60 28.56
CA ILE A 514 17.17 -9.60 28.94
C ILE A 514 16.74 -8.20 29.42
N ASP A 515 17.61 -7.46 30.11
CA ASP A 515 17.36 -6.08 30.55
C ASP A 515 17.24 -5.07 29.39
N HIS A 516 17.67 -5.43 28.17
CA HIS A 516 17.40 -4.63 26.98
C HIS A 516 15.96 -4.73 26.49
N PHE A 517 15.11 -5.59 27.05
CA PHE A 517 13.67 -5.55 26.78
C PHE A 517 12.99 -4.78 27.91
N HIS A 518 12.54 -3.55 27.64
CA HIS A 518 11.90 -2.71 28.67
C HIS A 518 10.44 -3.11 28.86
N ILE A 519 10.25 -4.28 29.47
CA ILE A 519 8.96 -4.81 29.90
C ILE A 519 8.98 -5.16 31.39
N ASN A 520 7.82 -5.38 31.97
CA ASN A 520 7.66 -6.01 33.26
C ASN A 520 7.94 -7.51 33.13
N LEU A 521 9.14 -7.92 33.55
CA LEU A 521 9.61 -9.30 33.49
C LEU A 521 8.78 -10.29 34.34
N THR A 522 8.00 -9.83 35.33
CA THR A 522 7.11 -10.73 36.09
C THR A 522 5.89 -11.19 35.28
N ARG A 523 5.65 -10.55 34.12
CA ARG A 523 4.50 -10.79 33.26
C ARG A 523 4.92 -11.13 31.84
N SER A 524 6.03 -11.83 31.66
CA SER A 524 6.50 -12.21 30.33
C SER A 524 5.60 -13.28 29.71
N ILE A 525 5.25 -13.12 28.43
CA ILE A 525 4.54 -14.14 27.65
C ILE A 525 5.55 -15.05 26.94
N GLY A 526 6.46 -14.44 26.19
CA GLY A 526 7.35 -15.16 25.28
C GLY A 526 8.15 -14.24 24.39
N PHE A 527 8.84 -14.84 23.44
CA PHE A 527 9.59 -14.13 22.41
C PHE A 527 8.88 -14.26 21.06
N ASN A 528 8.90 -13.18 20.30
CA ASN A 528 8.31 -13.09 18.98
C ASN A 528 9.36 -12.57 17.99
N LEU A 529 9.74 -13.40 17.02
CA LEU A 529 10.64 -13.05 15.93
C LEU A 529 9.80 -12.43 14.82
N ARG A 530 9.97 -11.14 14.55
CA ARG A 530 9.05 -10.35 13.72
C ARG A 530 9.77 -9.26 12.95
N GLY A 531 9.02 -8.48 12.16
CA GLY A 531 9.60 -7.33 11.47
C GLY A 531 10.64 -7.77 10.45
N PHE A 532 10.39 -8.87 9.74
CA PHE A 532 11.28 -9.33 8.68
C PHE A 532 11.20 -8.39 7.49
N TYR A 533 12.36 -8.05 6.91
CA TYR A 533 12.46 -7.14 5.76
C TYR A 533 13.31 -7.72 4.62
N THR A 534 13.36 -9.06 4.54
CA THR A 534 14.00 -9.78 3.44
C THR A 534 13.37 -11.16 3.29
N ASN A 535 13.27 -11.66 2.06
CA ASN A 535 12.78 -13.02 1.82
C ASN A 535 13.90 -14.08 1.84
N ASP A 536 15.13 -13.66 2.15
CA ASP A 536 16.22 -14.60 2.41
C ASP A 536 15.84 -15.52 3.57
N PRO A 537 16.30 -16.78 3.58
CA PRO A 537 15.96 -17.71 4.64
C PRO A 537 16.70 -17.37 5.94
N THR A 538 16.00 -17.50 7.06
CA THR A 538 16.58 -17.57 8.40
C THR A 538 16.33 -18.97 8.96
N TYR A 539 17.39 -19.64 9.41
CA TYR A 539 17.35 -20.97 9.97
C TYR A 539 17.56 -20.89 11.47
N ILE A 540 16.70 -21.49 12.28
CA ILE A 540 16.78 -21.40 13.75
C ILE A 540 16.74 -22.80 14.34
N THR A 541 17.75 -23.11 15.14
CA THR A 541 17.95 -24.44 15.72
C THR A 541 17.75 -24.48 17.22
N LYS A 542 17.91 -23.33 17.89
CA LYS A 542 17.78 -23.25 19.35
C LYS A 542 17.44 -21.85 19.82
N ILE A 543 16.58 -21.75 20.83
CA ILE A 543 16.30 -20.54 21.60
C ILE A 543 16.45 -20.88 23.09
N GLU A 544 17.25 -20.13 23.83
CA GLU A 544 17.51 -20.37 25.26
C GLU A 544 17.92 -19.09 25.99
N ILE A 545 17.97 -19.15 27.32
CA ILE A 545 18.55 -18.09 28.15
C ILE A 545 19.83 -18.62 28.80
N VAL A 546 20.89 -17.82 28.71
CA VAL A 546 22.22 -18.12 29.24
C VAL A 546 22.73 -17.01 30.15
N ASP A 547 23.51 -17.36 31.16
CA ASP A 547 24.04 -16.40 32.13
C ASP A 547 25.18 -15.52 31.59
N SER A 548 25.79 -15.92 30.46
CA SER A 548 26.98 -15.26 29.92
C SER A 548 27.10 -15.39 28.41
N VAL A 549 27.77 -14.42 27.79
CA VAL A 549 28.14 -14.45 26.36
C VAL A 549 29.55 -15.00 26.16
N PRO A 550 29.90 -15.51 24.96
CA PRO A 550 31.25 -15.98 24.66
C PRO A 550 32.32 -14.90 24.86
N ALA A 551 33.55 -15.32 25.18
CA ALA A 551 34.68 -14.40 25.32
C ALA A 551 34.91 -13.62 24.02
N GLY A 552 35.03 -12.29 24.14
CA GLY A 552 35.20 -11.39 22.99
C GLY A 552 33.90 -10.95 22.33
N TRP A 553 32.75 -11.44 22.77
CA TRP A 553 31.45 -10.93 22.33
C TRP A 553 31.25 -9.48 22.78
N VAL A 554 30.80 -8.62 21.87
CA VAL A 554 30.51 -7.21 22.16
C VAL A 554 29.00 -7.02 22.13
N VAL A 555 28.43 -6.68 23.28
CA VAL A 555 27.02 -6.35 23.42
C VAL A 555 26.86 -4.84 23.20
N PRO A 556 26.11 -4.39 22.17
CA PRO A 556 25.88 -2.96 21.97
C PRO A 556 24.90 -2.41 23.00
N SER A 557 24.99 -1.11 23.32
CA SER A 557 23.97 -0.45 24.12
C SER A 557 22.60 -0.49 23.44
N LYS A 558 21.54 -0.53 24.23
CA LYS A 558 20.19 -0.40 23.72
C LYS A 558 19.95 1.00 23.14
N LEU A 559 19.36 1.05 21.94
CA LEU A 559 18.89 2.30 21.36
C LEU A 559 17.47 2.62 21.88
N PRO A 560 17.12 3.90 22.08
CA PRO A 560 15.75 4.29 22.37
C PRO A 560 14.79 3.77 21.28
N SER A 561 13.66 3.21 21.68
CA SER A 561 12.68 2.56 20.79
C SER A 561 11.24 3.07 21.01
N GLY A 562 11.07 4.17 21.76
CA GLY A 562 9.76 4.71 22.08
C GLY A 562 8.86 3.78 22.88
N ARG A 563 7.63 4.25 23.12
CA ARG A 563 6.59 3.55 23.88
C ARG A 563 5.59 2.94 22.92
N LEU A 564 5.45 1.63 22.93
CA LEU A 564 4.43 0.93 22.16
C LEU A 564 3.14 0.80 22.98
N VAL A 565 2.06 1.39 22.48
CA VAL A 565 0.82 1.63 23.26
C VAL A 565 -0.38 0.94 22.60
N PHE A 566 -1.05 0.04 23.33
CA PHE A 566 -2.28 -0.63 22.88
C PHE A 566 -3.54 -0.15 23.62
N SER A 567 -3.40 0.53 24.74
CA SER A 567 -4.52 0.96 25.58
C SER A 567 -4.24 2.28 26.27
N CYS A 568 -5.30 3.01 26.63
CA CYS A 568 -5.20 4.21 27.45
C CYS A 568 -4.58 3.91 28.83
N THR A 569 -3.68 4.76 29.33
CA THR A 569 -3.06 4.63 30.66
C THR A 569 -3.87 5.32 31.75
N ARG A 570 -4.53 6.44 31.41
CA ARG A 570 -5.42 7.15 32.32
C ARG A 570 -6.58 6.26 32.76
N PRO A 571 -6.86 6.12 34.07
CA PRO A 571 -8.03 5.38 34.54
C PRO A 571 -9.35 5.93 33.98
N ASN A 572 -10.33 5.04 33.76
CA ASN A 572 -11.67 5.39 33.26
C ASN A 572 -11.69 6.17 31.92
N SER A 573 -10.69 5.98 31.05
CA SER A 573 -10.60 6.67 29.77
C SER A 573 -10.88 5.76 28.57
N PHE A 574 -11.30 6.38 27.47
CA PHE A 574 -11.55 5.74 26.18
C PHE A 574 -11.18 6.72 25.05
N ALA A 575 -10.52 6.26 23.98
CA ALA A 575 -10.09 7.13 22.90
C ALA A 575 -10.42 6.54 21.52
N PHE A 576 -10.93 7.41 20.65
CA PHE A 576 -11.05 7.13 19.21
C PHE A 576 -9.84 7.72 18.49
N ALA A 577 -9.07 6.86 17.86
CA ALA A 577 -7.90 7.19 17.07
C ALA A 577 -8.18 6.81 15.61
N ILE A 578 -8.50 7.84 14.81
CA ILE A 578 -9.02 7.72 13.46
C ILE A 578 -7.86 7.93 12.47
N ASP A 579 -7.66 6.95 11.60
CA ASP A 579 -6.58 6.93 10.61
C ASP A 579 -7.11 7.31 9.23
N ASP A 580 -6.17 7.77 8.39
CA ASP A 580 -6.41 8.20 7.01
C ASP A 580 -7.57 9.19 6.89
N GLY A 581 -8.09 9.35 5.67
CA GLY A 581 -9.21 10.23 5.46
C GLY A 581 -9.60 10.47 4.02
N GLU A 582 -10.90 10.37 3.76
CA GLU A 582 -11.48 10.76 2.49
C GLU A 582 -12.32 12.05 2.67
N PRO A 583 -11.95 13.16 1.98
CA PRO A 583 -12.53 14.49 2.18
C PRO A 583 -14.06 14.55 2.17
N LYS A 584 -14.71 13.72 1.34
CA LYS A 584 -16.18 13.70 1.22
C LYS A 584 -16.89 13.28 2.52
N TYR A 585 -16.22 12.55 3.41
CA TYR A 585 -16.80 12.08 4.68
C TYR A 585 -16.44 12.94 5.88
N ALA A 586 -15.44 13.81 5.76
CA ALA A 586 -14.92 14.60 6.87
C ALA A 586 -16.00 15.42 7.57
N GLN A 587 -16.86 16.12 6.81
CA GLN A 587 -17.94 16.93 7.38
C GLN A 587 -18.91 16.08 8.22
N ARG A 588 -19.24 14.87 7.75
CA ARG A 588 -20.14 13.96 8.46
C ARG A 588 -19.52 13.45 9.75
N VAL A 589 -18.24 13.06 9.74
CA VAL A 589 -17.50 12.70 10.96
C VAL A 589 -17.53 13.85 11.96
N MET A 590 -17.29 15.07 11.50
CA MET A 590 -17.29 16.27 12.34
C MET A 590 -18.64 16.59 12.97
N GLU A 591 -19.73 16.38 12.24
CA GLU A 591 -21.08 16.47 12.78
C GLU A 591 -21.34 15.44 13.88
N ILE A 592 -20.90 14.19 13.66
CA ILE A 592 -21.11 13.08 14.60
C ILE A 592 -20.34 13.32 15.90
N VAL A 593 -19.03 13.60 15.83
CA VAL A 593 -18.20 13.80 17.03
C VAL A 593 -18.61 15.05 17.80
N LYS A 594 -19.04 16.11 17.09
CA LYS A 594 -19.60 17.32 17.72
C LYS A 594 -20.92 17.03 18.41
N ALA A 595 -21.86 16.34 17.75
CA ALA A 595 -23.14 15.98 18.35
C ALA A 595 -22.98 15.03 19.55
N ALA A 596 -21.92 14.21 19.53
CA ALA A 596 -21.53 13.37 20.64
C ALA A 596 -20.76 14.11 21.74
N GLU A 597 -20.33 15.35 21.53
CA GLU A 597 -19.49 16.13 22.46
C GLU A 597 -18.22 15.38 22.88
N ILE A 598 -17.56 14.71 21.93
CA ILE A 598 -16.30 14.00 22.19
C ILE A 598 -15.15 14.58 21.37
N PRO A 599 -13.95 14.71 21.94
CA PRO A 599 -12.77 14.90 21.14
C PRO A 599 -12.23 13.54 20.65
N VAL A 600 -11.57 13.54 19.50
CA VAL A 600 -10.93 12.36 18.90
C VAL A 600 -9.50 12.72 18.46
N THR A 601 -8.74 11.71 18.03
CA THR A 601 -7.39 11.88 17.47
C THR A 601 -7.40 11.47 16.01
N PHE A 602 -6.81 12.28 15.15
CA PHE A 602 -6.63 11.98 13.72
C PHE A 602 -5.15 11.74 13.40
N PHE A 603 -4.85 10.60 12.79
CA PHE A 603 -3.52 10.27 12.28
C PHE A 603 -3.48 10.58 10.78
N THR A 604 -2.62 11.53 10.39
CA THR A 604 -2.63 12.09 9.03
C THR A 604 -1.44 11.59 8.21
N VAL A 605 -1.69 11.23 6.96
CA VAL A 605 -0.64 10.89 5.98
C VAL A 605 -0.12 12.17 5.30
N GLY A 606 1.19 12.39 5.33
CA GLY A 606 1.78 13.67 4.95
C GLY A 606 1.65 14.06 3.47
N LEU A 607 1.73 13.12 2.53
CA LEU A 607 1.61 13.37 1.10
C LEU A 607 0.22 13.92 0.70
N PRO A 608 -0.91 13.23 1.00
CA PRO A 608 -2.23 13.75 0.69
C PRO A 608 -2.59 14.98 1.54
N LEU A 609 -1.98 15.15 2.73
CA LEU A 609 -2.13 16.36 3.53
C LEU A 609 -1.58 17.61 2.81
N LEU A 610 -0.49 17.47 2.04
CA LEU A 610 0.11 18.57 1.26
C LEU A 610 -0.48 18.75 -0.14
N ASP A 611 -1.21 17.76 -0.65
CA ASP A 611 -1.85 17.85 -1.96
C ASP A 611 -3.05 18.82 -1.91
N PRO A 612 -3.01 19.97 -2.63
CA PRO A 612 -4.11 20.92 -2.62
C PRO A 612 -5.40 20.36 -3.22
N THR A 613 -5.34 19.31 -4.04
CA THR A 613 -6.52 18.70 -4.68
C THR A 613 -7.37 17.89 -3.70
N THR A 614 -6.78 17.42 -2.59
CA THR A 614 -7.49 16.63 -1.58
C THR A 614 -8.28 17.52 -0.62
N ASN A 615 -7.91 18.79 -0.45
CA ASN A 615 -8.47 19.70 0.57
C ASN A 615 -8.28 19.21 2.03
N LEU A 616 -7.49 18.16 2.27
CA LEU A 616 -7.28 17.59 3.62
C LEU A 616 -6.59 18.58 4.56
N SER A 617 -5.67 19.41 4.08
CA SER A 617 -5.03 20.45 4.91
C SER A 617 -6.05 21.41 5.55
N THR A 618 -7.09 21.82 4.82
CA THR A 618 -8.15 22.68 5.36
C THR A 618 -9.01 21.93 6.37
N ILE A 619 -9.40 20.70 6.02
CA ILE A 619 -10.22 19.83 6.87
C ILE A 619 -9.53 19.58 8.22
N TYR A 620 -8.29 19.10 8.22
CA TYR A 620 -7.61 18.79 9.48
C TYR A 620 -7.27 20.05 10.29
N ARG A 621 -7.02 21.20 9.67
CA ARG A 621 -6.93 22.48 10.41
C ARG A 621 -8.23 22.82 11.13
N GLU A 622 -9.36 22.60 10.48
CA GLU A 622 -10.67 22.78 11.11
C GLU A 622 -10.90 21.78 12.26
N MET A 623 -10.52 20.51 12.07
CA MET A 623 -10.58 19.47 13.11
C MET A 623 -9.75 19.86 14.33
N ALA A 624 -8.50 20.29 14.11
CA ALA A 624 -7.60 20.76 15.16
C ALA A 624 -8.17 21.98 15.90
N ALA A 625 -8.72 22.95 15.16
CA ALA A 625 -9.32 24.15 15.74
C ALA A 625 -10.56 23.87 16.61
N LYS A 626 -11.23 22.73 16.41
CA LYS A 626 -12.35 22.27 17.25
C LYS A 626 -11.90 21.39 18.43
N GLY A 627 -10.59 21.29 18.68
CA GLY A 627 -10.03 20.64 19.85
C GLY A 627 -9.64 19.18 19.66
N HIS A 628 -9.75 18.63 18.46
CA HIS A 628 -9.25 17.28 18.16
C HIS A 628 -7.71 17.24 18.11
N GLN A 629 -7.13 16.07 18.36
CA GLN A 629 -5.69 15.87 18.24
C GLN A 629 -5.31 15.54 16.80
N ILE A 630 -4.15 16.04 16.35
CA ILE A 630 -3.49 15.63 15.12
C ILE A 630 -2.21 14.86 15.47
N ALA A 631 -1.99 13.72 14.81
CA ALA A 631 -0.85 12.84 14.97
C ALA A 631 -0.32 12.36 13.60
N MET A 632 0.88 11.77 13.59
CA MET A 632 1.61 11.40 12.36
C MET A 632 1.28 9.97 11.90
N HIS A 633 1.17 9.76 10.59
CA HIS A 633 0.90 8.46 9.97
C HIS A 633 1.80 8.14 8.77
N SER A 634 3.03 8.66 8.76
CA SER A 634 4.05 8.58 7.69
C SER A 634 3.70 9.46 6.48
N TYR A 635 4.64 9.59 5.55
CA TYR A 635 4.47 10.51 4.43
C TYR A 635 3.70 9.86 3.28
N THR A 636 4.03 8.61 2.92
CA THR A 636 3.37 7.89 1.80
C THR A 636 2.59 6.65 2.22
N HIS A 637 2.46 6.39 3.52
CA HIS A 637 1.73 5.25 4.09
C HIS A 637 2.34 3.84 3.79
N PRO A 638 3.68 3.62 3.83
CA PRO A 638 4.25 2.27 3.65
C PRO A 638 4.31 1.47 4.96
N LYS A 639 4.42 0.14 4.86
CA LYS A 639 4.86 -0.71 6.00
C LYS A 639 6.29 -0.31 6.41
N MET A 640 6.41 0.55 7.42
CA MET A 640 7.66 1.24 7.77
C MET A 640 8.82 0.28 8.07
N GLU A 641 8.59 -0.78 8.83
CA GLU A 641 9.64 -1.76 9.18
C GLU A 641 10.13 -2.55 7.95
N GLY A 642 9.24 -2.77 6.98
CA GLY A 642 9.52 -3.49 5.73
C GLY A 642 10.30 -2.67 4.69
N LEU A 643 10.57 -1.39 4.95
CA LEU A 643 11.36 -0.56 4.04
C LEU A 643 12.81 -1.08 3.91
N PRO A 644 13.42 -0.96 2.71
CA PRO A 644 14.67 -1.64 2.36
C PRO A 644 15.85 -1.23 3.23
N ASP A 645 15.88 0.00 3.74
CA ASP A 645 16.93 0.53 4.59
C ASP A 645 16.41 1.61 5.56
N THR A 646 17.26 2.03 6.51
CA THR A 646 16.90 3.06 7.50
C THR A 646 16.78 4.45 6.89
N ALA A 647 17.44 4.72 5.75
CA ALA A 647 17.35 6.01 5.08
C ALA A 647 15.94 6.23 4.49
N SER A 648 15.34 5.18 3.96
CA SER A 648 13.95 5.19 3.49
C SER A 648 12.97 5.44 4.63
N ILE A 649 13.19 4.82 5.80
CA ILE A 649 12.41 5.06 7.02
C ILE A 649 12.55 6.52 7.48
N ASP A 650 13.77 7.04 7.51
CA ASP A 650 14.02 8.43 7.89
C ASP A 650 13.37 9.42 6.92
N TRP A 651 13.37 9.11 5.63
CA TRP A 651 12.74 9.94 4.62
C TRP A 651 11.22 10.05 4.87
N GLU A 652 10.55 8.93 5.15
CA GLU A 652 9.13 8.92 5.51
C GLU A 652 8.85 9.79 6.75
N TYR A 653 9.63 9.62 7.82
CA TYR A 653 9.46 10.43 9.02
C TYR A 653 9.74 11.91 8.80
N ASN A 654 10.84 12.26 8.14
CA ASN A 654 11.24 13.65 7.95
C ASN A 654 10.23 14.41 7.07
N ASN A 655 9.72 13.77 6.01
CA ASN A 655 8.71 14.40 5.15
C ASN A 655 7.36 14.53 5.85
N ASP A 656 6.94 13.54 6.63
CA ASP A 656 5.69 13.63 7.40
C ASP A 656 5.76 14.74 8.48
N ILE A 657 6.86 14.79 9.23
CA ILE A 657 7.14 15.87 10.18
C ILE A 657 7.15 17.24 9.48
N GLY A 658 7.74 17.33 8.29
CA GLY A 658 7.74 18.53 7.47
C GLY A 658 6.32 18.95 7.04
N ALA A 659 5.51 17.99 6.57
CA ALA A 659 4.14 18.20 6.16
C ALA A 659 3.26 18.71 7.31
N VAL A 660 3.32 18.05 8.46
CA VAL A 660 2.58 18.45 9.68
C VAL A 660 3.02 19.84 10.14
N LYS A 661 4.33 20.12 10.23
CA LYS A 661 4.84 21.45 10.58
C LYS A 661 4.34 22.52 9.62
N GLN A 662 4.34 22.26 8.32
CA GLN A 662 3.89 23.21 7.30
C GLN A 662 2.40 23.52 7.42
N VAL A 663 1.56 22.50 7.58
CA VAL A 663 0.09 22.65 7.54
C VAL A 663 -0.44 23.27 8.84
N PHE A 664 0.19 22.95 9.97
CA PHE A 664 -0.27 23.33 11.30
C PHE A 664 0.64 24.37 11.98
N ASN A 665 1.26 25.27 11.18
CA ASN A 665 2.00 26.45 11.68
C ASN A 665 3.12 26.13 12.68
N GLY A 666 3.97 25.17 12.35
CA GLY A 666 5.10 24.75 13.18
C GLY A 666 4.75 23.76 14.30
N PHE A 667 3.52 23.24 14.31
CA PHE A 667 3.10 22.18 15.24
C PHE A 667 4.05 20.99 15.23
N HIS A 668 4.29 20.43 16.41
CA HIS A 668 5.11 19.25 16.62
C HIS A 668 4.36 18.27 17.51
N THR A 669 4.46 16.99 17.19
CA THR A 669 3.81 15.90 17.91
C THR A 669 4.77 14.73 18.03
N ASN A 670 4.73 14.05 19.18
CA ASN A 670 5.50 12.83 19.43
C ASN A 670 4.63 11.57 19.29
N TYR A 671 3.42 11.72 18.74
CA TYR A 671 2.46 10.64 18.52
C TYR A 671 2.52 10.21 17.06
N PHE A 672 2.80 8.93 16.86
CA PHE A 672 2.88 8.28 15.56
C PHE A 672 2.11 6.97 15.61
N ARG A 673 1.38 6.64 14.55
CA ARG A 673 0.88 5.29 14.32
C ARG A 673 1.56 4.73 13.08
N PRO A 674 2.17 3.54 13.11
CA PRO A 674 2.71 2.93 11.90
C PRO A 674 1.56 2.52 10.96
N PRO A 675 1.64 2.81 9.65
CA PRO A 675 0.74 2.23 8.66
C PRO A 675 0.63 0.71 8.82
N PHE A 676 -0.58 0.18 8.65
CA PHE A 676 -0.91 -1.23 8.83
C PHE A 676 -0.71 -1.78 10.25
N GLY A 677 -0.32 -0.94 11.23
CA GLY A 677 0.11 -1.41 12.56
C GLY A 677 1.45 -2.15 12.54
N THR A 678 2.14 -2.21 11.40
CA THR A 678 3.36 -3.00 11.26
C THR A 678 4.54 -2.30 11.95
N GLU A 679 5.12 -2.99 12.92
CA GLU A 679 6.18 -2.45 13.78
C GLU A 679 7.38 -3.40 13.91
N GLY A 680 8.55 -2.80 14.17
CA GLY A 680 9.77 -3.50 14.55
C GLY A 680 10.83 -2.53 15.05
N ALA A 681 11.99 -3.05 15.43
CA ALA A 681 12.99 -2.28 16.14
C ALA A 681 13.57 -1.14 15.28
N ARG A 682 13.70 -1.33 13.96
CA ARG A 682 14.30 -0.31 13.07
C ARG A 682 13.44 0.94 13.06
N MET A 683 12.16 0.82 12.69
CA MET A 683 11.29 1.99 12.56
C MET A 683 11.13 2.73 13.90
N ARG A 684 11.05 1.99 15.01
CA ARG A 684 10.94 2.54 16.37
C ARG A 684 12.16 3.36 16.77
N GLN A 685 13.34 2.83 16.52
CA GLN A 685 14.60 3.52 16.81
C GLN A 685 14.80 4.75 15.92
N ARG A 686 14.41 4.66 14.64
CA ARG A 686 14.47 5.80 13.72
C ARG A 686 13.47 6.89 14.10
N LEU A 687 12.26 6.56 14.55
CA LEU A 687 11.31 7.55 15.06
C LEU A 687 11.88 8.32 16.26
N ALA A 688 12.40 7.59 17.27
CA ALA A 688 13.00 8.19 18.45
C ALA A 688 14.19 9.11 18.11
N ALA A 689 15.05 8.66 17.19
CA ALA A 689 16.18 9.46 16.71
C ALA A 689 15.72 10.72 15.95
N THR A 690 14.77 10.57 15.03
CA THR A 690 14.27 11.67 14.17
C THR A 690 13.54 12.75 14.97
N LEU A 691 12.76 12.35 15.98
CA LEU A 691 12.10 13.28 16.89
C LEU A 691 13.04 13.85 17.97
N ASN A 692 14.25 13.28 18.12
CA ASN A 692 15.14 13.56 19.25
C ASN A 692 14.40 13.41 20.60
N ASP A 693 13.56 12.37 20.69
CA ASP A 693 12.82 11.99 21.88
C ASP A 693 13.09 10.50 22.12
N PRO A 694 13.61 10.09 23.29
CA PRO A 694 13.80 8.68 23.58
C PRO A 694 12.48 7.91 23.78
N ASN A 695 11.36 8.60 24.02
CA ASN A 695 10.07 8.03 24.40
C ASN A 695 8.87 8.50 23.55
N PRO A 696 8.96 8.58 22.20
CA PRO A 696 7.80 8.90 21.39
C PRO A 696 6.71 7.84 21.57
N TYR A 697 5.46 8.23 21.36
CA TYR A 697 4.31 7.36 21.46
C TYR A 697 4.03 6.70 20.11
N ILE A 698 4.15 5.38 20.07
CA ILE A 698 3.80 4.53 18.93
C ILE A 698 2.45 3.89 19.24
N ILE A 699 1.41 4.45 18.66
CA ILE A 699 0.02 4.19 19.02
C ILE A 699 -0.54 3.05 18.16
N GLN A 700 -0.87 1.94 18.79
CA GLN A 700 -1.61 0.82 18.22
C GLN A 700 -3.08 0.91 18.68
N TRP A 701 -3.73 -0.23 18.93
CA TRP A 701 -5.14 -0.29 19.33
C TRP A 701 -5.44 -1.52 20.19
N SER A 702 -6.52 -1.43 20.97
CA SER A 702 -7.11 -2.57 21.71
C SER A 702 -8.54 -2.86 21.26
N ILE A 703 -9.07 -2.05 20.35
CA ILE A 703 -10.34 -2.26 19.64
C ILE A 703 -10.09 -1.96 18.16
N ASP A 704 -10.22 -2.97 17.31
CA ASP A 704 -10.27 -2.80 15.86
C ASP A 704 -11.73 -2.89 15.39
N VAL A 705 -12.22 -1.89 14.66
CA VAL A 705 -13.55 -1.98 14.03
C VAL A 705 -13.54 -2.86 12.80
N GLU A 706 -12.37 -3.29 12.31
CA GLU A 706 -12.17 -4.14 11.14
C GLU A 706 -12.88 -3.56 9.90
N ASP A 707 -12.91 -2.23 9.77
CA ASP A 707 -13.55 -1.54 8.65
C ASP A 707 -12.83 -1.84 7.34
N TRP A 708 -11.50 -1.95 7.37
CA TRP A 708 -10.68 -2.38 6.25
C TRP A 708 -11.03 -3.79 5.73
N ILE A 709 -11.67 -4.65 6.54
CA ILE A 709 -12.21 -5.95 6.12
C ILE A 709 -13.67 -5.81 5.70
N TRP A 710 -14.51 -5.17 6.52
CA TRP A 710 -15.97 -5.33 6.44
C TRP A 710 -16.71 -4.20 5.76
N ALA A 711 -16.15 -2.98 5.70
CA ALA A 711 -16.90 -1.77 5.37
C ALA A 711 -17.48 -1.77 3.96
N MET A 712 -16.81 -2.41 3.01
CA MET A 712 -17.23 -2.53 1.61
C MET A 712 -17.85 -3.91 1.29
N THR A 713 -18.07 -4.76 2.30
CA THR A 713 -18.69 -6.07 2.12
C THR A 713 -20.22 -6.00 2.20
N SER A 714 -20.90 -7.10 1.88
CA SER A 714 -22.34 -7.23 2.11
C SER A 714 -22.74 -7.37 3.58
N THR A 715 -21.77 -7.45 4.50
CA THR A 715 -21.98 -7.58 5.96
C THR A 715 -21.24 -6.48 6.74
N PRO A 716 -21.45 -5.19 6.42
CA PRO A 716 -20.72 -4.09 7.07
C PRO A 716 -21.04 -3.99 8.57
N GLU A 717 -22.16 -4.58 9.03
CA GLU A 717 -22.52 -4.70 10.44
C GLU A 717 -21.52 -5.54 11.26
N LYS A 718 -20.64 -6.32 10.63
CA LYS A 718 -19.57 -7.03 11.32
C LYS A 718 -18.57 -6.09 11.99
N GLN A 719 -18.46 -4.83 11.54
CA GLN A 719 -17.67 -3.83 12.25
C GLN A 719 -18.16 -3.60 13.69
N LEU A 720 -19.49 -3.64 13.87
CA LEU A 720 -20.10 -3.54 15.18
C LEU A 720 -19.86 -4.80 16.03
N ALA A 721 -19.80 -5.97 15.40
CA ALA A 721 -19.45 -7.21 16.08
C ALA A 721 -17.98 -7.20 16.54
N ALA A 722 -17.04 -6.76 15.68
CA ALA A 722 -15.63 -6.58 16.01
C ALA A 722 -15.45 -5.59 17.16
N PHE A 723 -16.08 -4.41 17.06
CA PHE A 723 -16.07 -3.41 18.14
C PHE A 723 -16.58 -3.98 19.47
N LYS A 724 -17.73 -4.67 19.46
CA LYS A 724 -18.32 -5.28 20.67
C LYS A 724 -17.44 -6.38 21.25
N ARG A 725 -16.82 -7.21 20.40
CA ARG A 725 -15.91 -8.28 20.81
C ARG A 725 -14.76 -7.70 21.63
N ASP A 726 -14.09 -6.68 21.12
CA ASP A 726 -12.91 -6.11 21.76
C ASP A 726 -13.28 -5.22 22.96
N LEU A 727 -14.41 -4.52 22.88
CA LEU A 727 -14.97 -3.77 24.01
C LEU A 727 -15.31 -4.71 25.19
N ALA A 728 -15.89 -5.88 24.92
CA ALA A 728 -16.23 -6.87 25.95
C ALA A 728 -15.00 -7.44 26.65
N LYS A 729 -13.85 -7.46 25.98
CA LYS A 729 -12.55 -7.82 26.56
C LYS A 729 -11.89 -6.67 27.33
N GLY A 730 -12.50 -5.49 27.39
CA GLY A 730 -12.02 -4.34 28.16
C GLY A 730 -11.25 -3.30 27.37
N GLY A 731 -11.14 -3.44 26.05
CA GLY A 731 -10.45 -2.50 25.16
C GLY A 731 -10.92 -1.06 25.32
N ASN A 732 -10.04 -0.10 25.01
CA ASN A 732 -10.32 1.33 25.22
C ASN A 732 -9.64 2.29 24.25
N LEU A 733 -8.86 1.78 23.29
CA LEU A 733 -8.20 2.56 22.27
C LEU A 733 -8.62 2.00 20.90
N VAL A 734 -9.45 2.76 20.19
CA VAL A 734 -10.09 2.33 18.94
C VAL A 734 -9.25 2.75 17.74
N VAL A 735 -9.03 1.85 16.79
CA VAL A 735 -8.65 2.19 15.42
C VAL A 735 -9.88 2.12 14.50
N MET A 736 -9.97 3.06 13.57
CA MET A 736 -10.96 3.10 12.49
C MET A 736 -10.51 4.10 11.42
N HIS A 737 -11.13 4.06 10.24
CA HIS A 737 -10.83 4.97 9.13
C HIS A 737 -12.10 5.67 8.67
N TYR A 738 -12.01 6.96 8.30
CA TYR A 738 -13.12 7.65 7.62
C TYR A 738 -13.02 7.56 6.09
N LEU A 739 -12.61 6.40 5.60
CA LEU A 739 -12.50 6.09 4.16
C LEU A 739 -13.81 5.55 3.57
N TYR A 740 -14.73 5.08 4.43
CA TYR A 740 -15.94 4.37 4.00
C TYR A 740 -17.20 4.99 4.61
N ASN A 741 -18.25 5.11 3.80
CA ASN A 741 -19.55 5.63 4.25
C ASN A 741 -20.14 4.78 5.39
N THR A 742 -20.05 3.45 5.29
CA THR A 742 -20.61 2.52 6.30
C THR A 742 -19.94 2.71 7.65
N THR A 743 -18.61 2.80 7.70
CA THR A 743 -17.85 3.07 8.93
C THR A 743 -18.25 4.39 9.58
N VAL A 744 -18.37 5.45 8.77
CA VAL A 744 -18.80 6.77 9.23
C VAL A 744 -20.22 6.74 9.80
N GLU A 745 -21.13 5.99 9.18
CA GLU A 745 -22.51 5.85 9.68
C GLU A 745 -22.62 4.91 10.89
N TYR A 746 -21.66 4.00 11.14
CA TYR A 746 -21.59 3.22 12.38
C TYR A 746 -20.91 3.96 13.54
N LEU A 747 -20.15 5.02 13.27
CA LEU A 747 -19.47 5.83 14.30
C LEU A 747 -20.41 6.26 15.45
N PRO A 748 -21.65 6.74 15.23
CA PRO A 748 -22.57 7.06 16.32
C PRO A 748 -22.87 5.86 17.24
N GLU A 749 -22.95 4.65 16.69
CA GLU A 749 -23.19 3.43 17.46
C GLU A 749 -21.94 2.99 18.24
N PHE A 750 -20.75 3.08 17.64
CA PHE A 750 -19.48 2.85 18.36
C PHE A 750 -19.36 3.80 19.56
N ILE A 751 -19.63 5.09 19.36
CA ILE A 751 -19.61 6.10 20.42
C ILE A 751 -20.65 5.78 21.50
N LYS A 752 -21.87 5.40 21.11
CA LYS A 752 -22.93 5.02 22.07
C LYS A 752 -22.49 3.84 22.94
N LEU A 753 -21.88 2.82 22.36
CA LEU A 753 -21.37 1.66 23.07
C LEU A 753 -20.19 2.02 23.99
N ALA A 754 -19.26 2.85 23.52
CA ALA A 754 -18.17 3.36 24.34
C ALA A 754 -18.69 4.16 25.55
N LYS A 755 -19.66 5.06 25.35
CA LYS A 755 -20.30 5.80 26.45
C LYS A 755 -21.02 4.89 27.44
N ALA A 756 -21.61 3.80 26.98
CA ALA A 756 -22.31 2.84 27.85
C ALA A 756 -21.37 2.12 28.83
N THR A 757 -20.05 2.14 28.62
CA THR A 757 -19.09 1.62 29.61
C THR A 757 -18.85 2.57 30.78
N GLY A 758 -19.38 3.80 30.75
CA GLY A 758 -19.14 4.82 31.77
C GLY A 758 -17.73 5.43 31.75
N LYS A 759 -16.91 5.12 30.73
CA LYS A 759 -15.59 5.71 30.54
C LYS A 759 -15.72 7.11 29.92
N GLN A 760 -14.77 7.99 30.25
CA GLN A 760 -14.68 9.32 29.65
C GLN A 760 -14.00 9.22 28.28
N LEU A 761 -14.67 9.69 27.24
CA LEU A 761 -14.14 9.71 25.88
C LEU A 761 -13.25 10.95 25.69
N MET A 762 -12.01 10.75 25.23
CA MET A 762 -10.98 11.78 25.15
C MET A 762 -9.99 11.56 23.99
N ARG A 763 -9.06 12.50 23.80
CA ARG A 763 -7.93 12.37 22.86
C ARG A 763 -6.93 11.32 23.34
N VAL A 764 -6.05 10.87 22.44
CA VAL A 764 -5.00 9.91 22.78
C VAL A 764 -3.96 10.53 23.72
N ASP A 765 -3.55 11.77 23.50
CA ASP A 765 -2.62 12.45 24.42
C ASP A 765 -3.17 12.63 25.84
N GLN A 766 -4.47 12.95 25.96
CA GLN A 766 -5.16 13.01 27.24
C GLN A 766 -5.24 11.65 27.93
N CYS A 767 -5.47 10.58 27.16
CA CYS A 767 -5.55 9.21 27.67
C CYS A 767 -4.17 8.64 28.04
N MET A 768 -3.09 9.19 27.47
CA MET A 768 -1.68 8.95 27.84
C MET A 768 -1.18 9.80 29.00
N GLU A 769 -2.02 10.71 29.52
CA GLU A 769 -1.64 11.67 30.57
C GLU A 769 -0.47 12.57 30.16
N ASP A 770 -0.41 12.95 28.88
CA ASP A 770 0.63 13.84 28.36
C ASP A 770 0.55 15.20 29.06
N PRO A 771 1.68 15.70 29.62
CA PRO A 771 1.69 17.01 30.27
C PRO A 771 1.38 18.18 29.32
N ASN A 772 1.51 17.97 28.00
CA ASN A 772 1.19 18.97 26.98
C ASN A 772 -0.24 18.82 26.43
N ALA A 773 -0.99 17.80 26.85
CA ALA A 773 -2.38 17.64 26.43
C ALA A 773 -3.22 18.81 26.99
N PRO A 774 -4.24 19.27 26.23
CA PRO A 774 -5.17 20.25 26.76
C PRO A 774 -5.94 19.67 27.97
N PRO A 775 -6.41 20.53 28.90
CA PRO A 775 -7.25 20.11 30.03
C PRO A 775 -8.43 19.26 29.56
N LEU A 776 -8.86 18.32 30.40
CA LEU A 776 -10.05 17.54 30.11
C LEU A 776 -11.29 18.45 29.98
N PRO A 777 -12.22 18.14 29.07
CA PRO A 777 -13.47 18.88 28.89
C PRO A 777 -14.34 18.92 30.15
#